data_AF-A0A3Q3KEH4-F1
#
_entry.id   AF-A0A3Q3KEH4-F1
#
_cell.length_a   1.000
_cell.length_b   1.000
_cell.length_c   1.000
_cell.angle_alpha   90.00
_cell.angle_beta   90.00
_cell.angle_gamma   90.00
#
_symmetry.space_group_name_H-M   'P 1'
#
loop_
_entity.id
_entity.type
_entity.pdbx_description
1 polymer ?
#
loop_
_entity_poly.entity_id
_entity_poly.type
_entity_poly.pdbx_seq_one_letter_code
_entity_poly.pdbx_strand_id
1 'polypeptide(L)'
;MEAFVSIQLEKVGVRDKMLNLFLKQKQAMGDLIKTPEEAAKIKRTLIIDFLNKFSTQISQYCVRAQIVAYYYSLTSLLDEIPSIRQSHFMIGQASEASAILDSGVGVCPDPRTFQRRPQQLMSVDGKTLCNLWFIPHCSEVLHMFKTQDVSASAEALHHTLQIVSALHDIIYYLVSFSRLGNADNSCSCIGRGAPDSHLTADWGGSEGIGAELLKIQHQVDRLSNPSSPEFVGRLLQLRRQVLLLQFDTAVRHLIREAFLSSGDAAAFQSVSDNMATALPLLSDSIQTDVFSLTLPVPQPLEAQSCQAQMMYPWRSFIGCHGLLPLHVWDVPPIEYCMQLCLSGLSDRSRLQANAAILGVSLLMEDVLNSGREAEPVRLHGNKDDLLHDGKPNEGDKSCSEAEKEEKTTCVSSSNPPPQDPVQVQSVLKGFLLLMKQLQVFKESWARRRLGVEVSCTPSLYQQTVKLYRDEIFYPSMKSLAQQMGKERDYEILVYGTQSLLPPPGAAEVDVKTWQLHKLLESTECDMIRMVQRRINRELTLVVSERTRQDTHLPTELWKKVPLKYSLSPERPQIVETFIQQLMDGVEEAEGQLRVSQGHLQQCLTHLGSSLMERECCCFLLYSQFYERILQQETQLLYQREQDLKNLKDSQTHSSHIEEVSVLCRGMMLEISALQAQVAHLEEERTSLEEQFSLKFKERYDLLVRQLFSTCIQLKARLDEYHRQMERDVSEIVNRTREEGVDRIIKLKKKYGCTKDDNSLALTRLKNEVVHELSQENSWLTALLCKLKAWNRWRLVVEQEKLHHQLLQAQQREITSRTEALRVKMIAEEEVLFLQEELDVARQVLTRCQAECSSTKKKKKVLHSTAATHPCCPNIKLV
;
A
#
# COMPACT_ATOMS: atom_id res chain seq x y z
N MET A 1 -7.91 17.90 32.23
CA MET A 1 -6.70 18.32 31.48
C MET A 1 -5.88 17.12 30.96
N GLU A 2 -6.21 15.87 31.32
CA GLU A 2 -5.38 14.70 31.00
C GLU A 2 -5.68 13.99 29.66
N ALA A 3 -6.73 14.40 28.96
CA ALA A 3 -7.08 13.86 27.63
C ALA A 3 -6.32 14.55 26.48
N PHE A 4 -5.51 15.58 26.77
CA PHE A 4 -4.75 16.33 25.78
C PHE A 4 -3.28 15.90 25.78
N VAL A 5 -2.82 15.36 24.65
CA VAL A 5 -1.42 14.97 24.44
C VAL A 5 -0.76 15.98 23.51
N SER A 6 0.28 16.67 24.00
CA SER A 6 1.10 17.56 23.17
C SER A 6 2.40 16.85 22.80
N ILE A 7 2.56 16.55 21.50
CA ILE A 7 3.78 16.02 20.90
C ILE A 7 5.00 16.88 21.30
N GLN A 8 4.82 18.20 21.37
CA GLN A 8 5.91 19.10 21.76
C GLN A 8 6.30 18.93 23.23
N LEU A 9 5.33 18.78 24.14
CA LEU A 9 5.61 18.60 25.58
C LEU A 9 6.27 17.24 25.85
N GLU A 10 5.74 16.16 25.25
CA GLU A 10 6.30 14.80 25.40
C GLU A 10 7.73 14.71 24.86
N LYS A 11 8.02 15.43 23.76
CA LYS A 11 9.37 15.49 23.18
C LYS A 11 10.40 16.12 24.11
N VAL A 12 10.03 17.11 24.93
CA VAL A 12 10.97 17.84 25.80
C VAL A 12 11.66 16.90 26.77
N GLY A 13 10.91 16.06 27.47
CA GLY A 13 11.47 15.17 28.50
C GLY A 13 12.48 14.16 27.95
N VAL A 14 12.17 13.53 26.81
CA VAL A 14 13.08 12.54 26.18
C VAL A 14 14.30 13.23 25.58
N ARG A 15 14.12 14.42 24.97
CA ARG A 15 15.22 15.22 24.42
C ARG A 15 16.20 15.64 25.52
N ASP A 16 15.70 16.11 26.65
CA ASP A 16 16.53 16.58 27.74
C ASP A 16 17.31 15.41 28.39
N LYS A 17 16.69 14.22 28.48
CA LYS A 17 17.40 12.97 28.87
C LYS A 17 18.53 12.62 27.89
N MET A 18 18.27 12.67 26.58
CA MET A 18 19.28 12.44 25.54
C MET A 18 20.44 13.44 25.64
N LEU A 19 20.14 14.73 25.82
CA LEU A 19 21.15 15.78 25.99
C LEU A 19 21.98 15.58 27.27
N ASN A 20 21.34 15.21 28.37
CA ASN A 20 22.03 14.91 29.62
C ASN A 20 22.91 13.66 29.52
N LEU A 21 22.48 12.62 28.81
CA LEU A 21 23.29 11.43 28.51
C LEU A 21 24.50 11.79 27.63
N PHE A 22 24.30 12.62 26.61
CA PHE A 22 25.39 13.13 25.78
C PHE A 22 26.41 13.91 26.60
N LEU A 23 25.96 14.80 27.50
CA LEU A 23 26.84 15.58 28.38
C LEU A 23 27.61 14.68 29.35
N LYS A 24 26.96 13.67 29.94
CA LYS A 24 27.60 12.68 30.82
C LYS A 24 28.63 11.83 30.09
N GLN A 25 28.32 11.35 28.89
CA GLN A 25 29.26 10.56 28.07
C GLN A 25 30.45 11.42 27.62
N LYS A 26 30.21 12.68 27.26
CA LYS A 26 31.28 13.65 26.96
C LYS A 26 32.18 13.92 28.18
N GLN A 27 31.61 14.01 29.38
CA GLN A 27 32.37 14.20 30.62
C GLN A 27 33.15 12.94 31.03
N ALA A 28 32.55 11.75 30.86
CA ALA A 28 33.16 10.47 31.22
C ALA A 28 34.29 10.03 30.27
N MET A 29 34.22 10.41 28.98
CA MET A 29 35.22 10.03 27.97
C MET A 29 36.33 11.06 27.76
N GLY A 30 36.28 12.25 28.38
CA GLY A 30 37.35 13.28 28.31
C GLY A 30 37.83 13.61 26.87
N ASP A 31 39.09 14.04 26.75
CA ASP A 31 39.79 14.32 25.47
C ASP A 31 40.05 13.07 24.59
N LEU A 32 39.43 11.93 24.90
CA LEU A 32 39.61 10.66 24.18
C LEU A 32 38.69 10.49 22.97
N ILE A 33 37.77 11.41 22.69
CA ILE A 33 37.04 11.46 21.41
C ILE A 33 38.00 12.04 20.35
N LYS A 34 38.99 11.24 19.95
CA LYS A 34 40.06 11.69 19.04
C LYS A 34 39.62 11.70 17.58
N THR A 35 38.52 11.05 17.24
CA THR A 35 38.03 10.95 15.85
C THR A 35 36.61 11.50 15.69
N PRO A 36 36.32 12.25 14.62
CA PRO A 36 34.98 12.76 14.33
C PRO A 36 33.95 11.64 14.07
N GLU A 37 34.42 10.45 13.67
CA GLU A 37 33.60 9.27 13.41
C GLU A 37 33.01 8.65 14.69
N GLU A 38 33.80 8.57 15.78
CA GLU A 38 33.31 8.09 17.08
C GLU A 38 32.26 9.04 17.67
N ALA A 39 32.49 10.35 17.55
CA ALA A 39 31.51 11.36 17.94
C ALA A 39 30.21 11.24 17.14
N ALA A 40 30.30 10.98 15.82
CA ALA A 40 29.15 10.77 14.96
C ALA A 40 28.40 9.48 15.32
N LYS A 41 29.11 8.40 15.65
CA LYS A 41 28.52 7.13 16.09
C LYS A 41 27.75 7.29 17.38
N ILE A 42 28.33 7.94 18.39
CA ILE A 42 27.66 8.23 19.68
C ILE A 42 26.40 9.07 19.46
N LYS A 43 26.48 10.15 18.65
CA LYS A 43 25.33 10.98 18.31
C LYS A 43 24.22 10.18 17.61
N ARG A 44 24.57 9.32 16.64
CA ARG A 44 23.60 8.45 15.94
C ARG A 44 22.90 7.51 16.94
N THR A 45 23.66 6.86 17.81
CA THR A 45 23.08 5.95 18.82
C THR A 45 22.12 6.68 19.77
N LEU A 46 22.49 7.88 20.24
CA LEU A 46 21.62 8.69 21.11
C LEU A 46 20.37 9.20 20.39
N ILE A 47 20.49 9.55 19.11
CA ILE A 47 19.33 9.95 18.28
C ILE A 47 18.39 8.76 18.09
N ILE A 48 18.92 7.57 17.79
CA ILE A 48 18.11 6.35 17.65
C ILE A 48 17.38 6.04 18.97
N ASP A 49 18.08 6.08 20.10
CA ASP A 49 17.48 5.86 21.42
C ASP A 49 16.40 6.91 21.75
N PHE A 50 16.64 8.18 21.43
CA PHE A 50 15.65 9.25 21.54
C PHE A 50 14.42 8.97 20.68
N LEU A 51 14.60 8.62 19.41
CA LEU A 51 13.50 8.34 18.49
C LEU A 51 12.69 7.13 18.94
N ASN A 52 13.36 6.06 19.38
CA ASN A 52 12.69 4.87 19.90
C ASN A 52 11.86 5.20 21.15
N LYS A 53 12.45 5.86 22.15
CA LYS A 53 11.73 6.24 23.38
C LYS A 53 10.55 7.15 23.11
N PHE A 54 10.73 8.14 22.25
CA PHE A 54 9.65 9.05 21.87
C PHE A 54 8.55 8.32 21.11
N SER A 55 8.90 7.47 20.15
CA SER A 55 7.97 6.64 19.39
C SER A 55 7.17 5.70 20.31
N THR A 56 7.82 5.03 21.27
CA THR A 56 7.14 4.17 22.24
C THR A 56 6.15 4.94 23.09
N GLN A 57 6.50 6.14 23.57
CA GLN A 57 5.58 6.97 24.36
C GLN A 57 4.35 7.40 23.55
N ILE A 58 4.56 7.89 22.32
CA ILE A 58 3.46 8.28 21.42
C ILE A 58 2.60 7.07 21.07
N SER A 59 3.21 5.92 20.77
CA SER A 59 2.50 4.67 20.50
C SER A 59 1.58 4.27 21.65
N GLN A 60 2.03 4.35 22.90
CA GLN A 60 1.19 4.07 24.06
C GLN A 60 -0.02 5.02 24.18
N TYR A 61 0.13 6.30 23.85
CA TYR A 61 -1.00 7.22 23.81
C TYR A 61 -1.97 6.88 22.67
N CYS A 62 -1.45 6.54 21.50
CA CYS A 62 -2.26 6.10 20.36
C CYS A 62 -3.04 4.82 20.69
N VAL A 63 -2.41 3.82 21.32
CA VAL A 63 -3.08 2.58 21.72
C VAL A 63 -4.18 2.85 22.74
N ARG A 64 -3.95 3.70 23.75
CA ARG A 64 -5.00 4.10 24.70
C ARG A 64 -6.16 4.82 24.00
N ALA A 65 -5.86 5.71 23.05
CA ALA A 65 -6.89 6.40 22.27
C ALA A 65 -7.74 5.42 21.44
N GLN A 66 -7.10 4.43 20.80
CA GLN A 66 -7.81 3.37 20.08
C GLN A 66 -8.69 2.53 20.99
N ILE A 67 -8.20 2.12 22.17
CA ILE A 67 -9.00 1.39 23.17
C ILE A 67 -10.23 2.20 23.58
N VAL A 68 -10.06 3.51 23.84
CA VAL A 68 -11.18 4.41 24.15
C VAL A 68 -12.18 4.48 22.98
N ALA A 69 -11.70 4.61 21.74
CA ALA A 69 -12.56 4.67 20.56
C ALA A 69 -13.39 3.37 20.39
N TYR A 70 -12.77 2.20 20.54
CA TYR A 70 -13.47 0.92 20.47
C TYR A 70 -14.52 0.76 21.57
N TYR A 71 -14.20 1.13 22.82
CA TYR A 71 -15.18 1.04 23.90
C TYR A 71 -16.31 2.05 23.77
N TYR A 72 -16.03 3.24 23.27
CA TYR A 72 -17.06 4.24 22.96
C TYR A 72 -18.03 3.70 21.90
N SER A 73 -17.49 3.18 20.79
CA SER A 73 -18.28 2.54 19.73
C SER A 73 -19.09 1.35 20.26
N LEU A 74 -18.44 0.46 21.03
CA LEU A 74 -19.11 -0.70 21.63
C LEU A 74 -20.24 -0.29 22.58
N THR A 75 -20.04 0.74 23.40
CA THR A 75 -21.07 1.24 24.31
C THR A 75 -22.24 1.81 23.53
N SER A 76 -21.97 2.62 22.50
CA SER A 76 -23.01 3.16 21.61
C SER A 76 -23.82 2.05 20.93
N LEU A 77 -23.16 0.98 20.48
CA LEU A 77 -23.81 -0.17 19.87
C LEU A 77 -24.69 -0.94 20.87
N LEU A 78 -24.19 -1.13 22.10
CA LEU A 78 -24.91 -1.84 23.17
C LEU A 78 -26.10 -1.03 23.71
N ASP A 79 -26.07 0.30 23.63
CA ASP A 79 -27.20 1.16 24.00
C ASP A 79 -28.43 0.93 23.11
N GLU A 80 -28.22 0.49 21.86
CA GLU A 80 -29.27 0.11 20.92
C GLU A 80 -29.87 -1.28 21.22
N ILE A 81 -29.25 -2.08 22.12
CA ILE A 81 -29.71 -3.43 22.51
C ILE A 81 -29.66 -3.60 24.05
N PRO A 82 -30.57 -2.94 24.79
CA PRO A 82 -30.48 -2.85 26.24
C PRO A 82 -30.58 -4.22 26.96
N SER A 83 -31.29 -5.19 26.38
CA SER A 83 -31.43 -6.54 26.94
C SER A 83 -30.09 -7.29 27.02
N ILE A 84 -29.28 -7.23 25.95
CA ILE A 84 -27.95 -7.84 25.91
C ILE A 84 -26.97 -7.07 26.78
N ARG A 85 -27.01 -5.73 26.72
CA ARG A 85 -26.18 -4.85 27.55
C ARG A 85 -26.32 -5.18 29.04
N GLN A 86 -27.56 -5.29 29.54
CA GLN A 86 -27.83 -5.50 30.96
C GLN A 86 -27.56 -6.94 31.44
N SER A 87 -27.66 -7.93 30.55
CA SER A 87 -27.52 -9.34 30.92
C SER A 87 -26.07 -9.84 30.86
N HIS A 88 -25.27 -9.35 29.92
CA HIS A 88 -23.93 -9.87 29.65
C HIS A 88 -22.81 -8.92 30.09
N PHE A 89 -23.00 -7.59 29.99
CA PHE A 89 -21.93 -6.61 30.19
C PHE A 89 -22.02 -5.87 31.53
N MET A 90 -20.87 -5.41 32.01
CA MET A 90 -20.76 -4.47 33.13
C MET A 90 -20.03 -3.21 32.67
N ILE A 91 -20.56 -2.04 33.00
CA ILE A 91 -20.02 -0.75 32.55
C ILE A 91 -19.45 0.01 33.75
N GLY A 92 -18.17 0.37 33.65
CA GLY A 92 -17.47 1.18 34.64
C GLY A 92 -18.03 2.61 34.71
N GLN A 93 -18.00 3.20 35.90
CA GLN A 93 -18.46 4.58 36.14
C GLN A 93 -17.27 5.51 36.42
N ALA A 94 -17.41 6.78 36.04
CA ALA A 94 -16.43 7.80 36.39
C ALA A 94 -16.31 7.91 37.92
N SER A 95 -15.12 7.64 38.45
CA SER A 95 -14.78 7.79 39.88
C SER A 95 -15.25 6.67 40.84
N GLU A 96 -15.34 5.40 40.41
CA GLU A 96 -15.12 4.32 41.37
C GLU A 96 -13.64 4.37 41.80
N ALA A 97 -13.39 5.04 42.93
CA ALA A 97 -12.07 5.08 43.55
C ALA A 97 -11.66 3.63 43.84
N SER A 98 -10.72 3.10 43.04
CA SER A 98 -9.96 1.86 43.24
C SER A 98 -10.47 1.04 44.42
N ALA A 99 -11.67 0.45 44.29
CA ALA A 99 -12.36 -0.13 45.42
C ALA A 99 -11.66 -1.43 45.75
N ILE A 100 -10.62 -1.32 46.59
CA ILE A 100 -9.81 -2.37 47.19
C ILE A 100 -9.28 -3.35 46.14
N LEU A 101 -7.99 -3.17 45.84
CA LEU A 101 -7.13 -4.16 45.20
C LEU A 101 -7.31 -5.53 45.85
N ASP A 102 -8.24 -6.33 45.34
CA ASP A 102 -8.14 -7.77 45.51
C ASP A 102 -6.92 -8.17 44.67
N SER A 103 -5.80 -8.32 45.39
CA SER A 103 -4.64 -9.07 44.91
C SER A 103 -5.19 -10.35 44.30
N GLY A 104 -4.70 -10.74 43.11
CA GLY A 104 -5.21 -11.87 42.32
C GLY A 104 -5.05 -13.25 42.97
N VAL A 105 -5.19 -13.35 44.29
CA VAL A 105 -5.19 -14.56 45.09
C VAL A 105 -6.65 -14.98 45.28
N GLY A 106 -7.16 -15.78 44.34
CA GLY A 106 -8.36 -16.59 44.58
C GLY A 106 -9.50 -16.53 43.55
N VAL A 107 -9.24 -16.23 42.28
CA VAL A 107 -10.29 -16.32 41.23
C VAL A 107 -10.26 -17.70 40.56
N CYS A 108 -10.47 -18.76 41.35
CA CYS A 108 -11.05 -20.00 40.83
C CYS A 108 -12.55 -19.90 41.11
N PRO A 109 -13.42 -19.80 40.09
CA PRO A 109 -14.85 -19.72 40.31
C PRO A 109 -15.35 -21.06 40.89
N ASP A 110 -15.49 -21.15 42.21
CA ASP A 110 -16.22 -22.24 42.85
C ASP A 110 -17.72 -21.99 42.63
N PRO A 111 -18.44 -22.83 41.87
CA PRO A 111 -19.86 -22.66 41.58
C PRO A 111 -20.76 -22.71 42.82
N ARG A 112 -20.20 -23.00 44.00
CA ARG A 112 -20.91 -23.01 45.30
C ARG A 112 -20.77 -21.70 46.07
N THR A 113 -19.98 -20.74 45.59
CA THR A 113 -19.80 -19.42 46.23
C THR A 113 -20.25 -18.29 45.30
N PHE A 114 -21.18 -17.45 45.77
CA PHE A 114 -21.59 -16.23 45.05
C PHE A 114 -20.50 -15.16 45.18
N GLN A 115 -19.44 -15.28 44.39
CA GLN A 115 -18.44 -14.22 44.26
C GLN A 115 -18.96 -13.11 43.32
N ARG A 116 -18.77 -11.85 43.71
CA ARG A 116 -19.11 -10.70 42.87
C ARG A 116 -18.23 -10.70 41.63
N ARG A 117 -18.80 -10.50 40.43
CA ARG A 117 -18.01 -10.44 39.18
C ARG A 117 -16.97 -9.30 39.28
N PRO A 118 -15.71 -9.52 38.85
CA PRO A 118 -14.68 -8.49 38.89
C PRO A 118 -15.06 -7.24 38.08
N GLN A 119 -14.90 -6.05 38.68
CA GLN A 119 -15.13 -4.75 38.03
C GLN A 119 -13.85 -4.22 37.35
N GLN A 120 -13.09 -5.11 36.72
CA GLN A 120 -11.90 -4.74 35.94
C GLN A 120 -11.70 -5.75 34.81
N LEU A 121 -11.23 -5.28 33.65
CA LEU A 121 -10.90 -6.13 32.51
C LEU A 121 -9.65 -6.96 32.79
N MET A 122 -8.58 -6.29 33.22
CA MET A 122 -7.23 -6.84 33.42
C MET A 122 -6.76 -6.60 34.85
N SER A 123 -5.83 -7.43 35.31
CA SER A 123 -5.08 -7.19 36.54
C SER A 123 -4.22 -5.93 36.45
N VAL A 124 -3.81 -5.37 37.59
CA VAL A 124 -3.01 -4.12 37.65
C VAL A 124 -1.65 -4.28 36.97
N ASP A 125 -1.11 -5.49 36.92
CA ASP A 125 0.13 -5.85 36.22
C ASP A 125 -0.08 -6.20 34.73
N GLY A 126 -1.33 -6.26 34.25
CA GLY A 126 -1.66 -6.49 32.84
C GLY A 126 -1.40 -7.92 32.34
N LYS A 127 -1.12 -8.86 33.25
CA LYS A 127 -0.77 -10.24 32.91
C LYS A 127 -1.94 -11.22 32.97
N THR A 128 -3.01 -10.84 33.67
CA THR A 128 -4.15 -11.71 33.94
C THR A 128 -5.43 -11.04 33.49
N LEU A 129 -6.22 -11.73 32.66
CA LEU A 129 -7.58 -11.35 32.32
C LEU A 129 -8.50 -11.64 33.52
N CYS A 130 -9.17 -10.61 34.01
CA CYS A 130 -10.09 -10.71 35.15
C CYS A 130 -11.54 -10.89 34.71
N ASN A 131 -12.00 -10.13 33.72
CA ASN A 131 -13.38 -10.19 33.23
C ASN A 131 -13.50 -9.64 31.81
N LEU A 132 -13.73 -10.52 30.83
CA LEU A 132 -13.88 -10.17 29.42
C LEU A 132 -15.05 -9.21 29.15
N TRP A 133 -16.12 -9.28 29.95
CA TRP A 133 -17.38 -8.55 29.72
C TRP A 133 -17.45 -7.21 30.47
N PHE A 134 -16.33 -6.74 31.02
CA PHE A 134 -16.24 -5.43 31.67
C PHE A 134 -15.80 -4.36 30.67
N ILE A 135 -16.58 -3.28 30.56
CA ILE A 135 -16.29 -2.11 29.74
C ILE A 135 -15.83 -0.97 30.67
N PRO A 136 -14.52 -0.64 30.71
CA PRO A 136 -13.99 0.42 31.55
C PRO A 136 -14.44 1.80 31.09
N HIS A 137 -14.58 2.73 32.04
CA HIS A 137 -14.80 4.14 31.71
C HIS A 137 -13.56 4.75 31.04
N CYS A 138 -13.71 5.78 30.20
CA CYS A 138 -12.58 6.37 29.47
C CYS A 138 -11.44 6.85 30.40
N SER A 139 -11.78 7.34 31.61
CA SER A 139 -10.80 7.72 32.62
C SER A 139 -9.94 6.55 33.09
N GLU A 140 -10.52 5.37 33.26
CA GLU A 140 -9.78 4.16 33.67
C GLU A 140 -8.78 3.74 32.58
N VAL A 141 -9.19 3.78 31.31
CA VAL A 141 -8.33 3.48 30.16
C VAL A 141 -7.16 4.48 30.07
N LEU A 142 -7.41 5.76 30.34
CA LEU A 142 -6.37 6.78 30.36
C LEU A 142 -5.33 6.54 31.46
N HIS A 143 -5.68 5.86 32.57
CA HIS A 143 -4.74 5.52 33.65
C HIS A 143 -4.17 4.10 33.57
N MET A 144 -4.71 3.26 32.69
CA MET A 144 -4.34 1.86 32.54
C MET A 144 -2.83 1.70 32.33
N PHE A 145 -2.19 0.90 33.19
CA PHE A 145 -0.77 0.56 33.19
C PHE A 145 0.21 1.74 33.23
N LYS A 146 -0.21 2.95 33.64
CA LYS A 146 0.68 4.12 33.74
C LYS A 146 1.80 3.96 34.79
N THR A 147 1.56 3.14 35.82
CA THR A 147 2.51 2.91 36.93
C THR A 147 3.55 1.82 36.65
N GLN A 148 3.43 1.12 35.52
CA GLN A 148 4.34 0.04 35.13
C GLN A 148 5.56 0.56 34.36
N ASP A 149 6.55 -0.33 34.15
CA ASP A 149 7.64 -0.05 33.22
C ASP A 149 7.11 0.17 31.79
N VAL A 150 7.84 0.95 30.99
CA VAL A 150 7.44 1.33 29.62
C VAL A 150 7.23 0.10 28.72
N SER A 151 8.06 -0.94 28.87
CA SER A 151 7.95 -2.16 28.07
C SER A 151 6.73 -3.00 28.44
N ALA A 152 6.56 -3.30 29.74
CA ALA A 152 5.42 -4.03 30.27
C ALA A 152 4.08 -3.30 30.01
N SER A 153 4.07 -1.98 30.15
CA SER A 153 2.90 -1.13 29.85
C SER A 153 2.53 -1.23 28.37
N ALA A 154 3.51 -1.21 27.46
CA ALA A 154 3.25 -1.35 26.03
C ALA A 154 2.66 -2.73 25.71
N GLU A 155 3.24 -3.80 26.24
CA GLU A 155 2.77 -5.18 26.03
C GLU A 155 1.33 -5.37 26.55
N ALA A 156 1.05 -4.95 27.78
CA ALA A 156 -0.28 -5.06 28.38
C ALA A 156 -1.34 -4.23 27.63
N LEU A 157 -0.98 -3.04 27.14
CA LEU A 157 -1.85 -2.22 26.27
C LEU A 157 -2.12 -2.89 24.92
N HIS A 158 -1.13 -3.54 24.31
CA HIS A 158 -1.32 -4.25 23.04
C HIS A 158 -2.23 -5.47 23.21
N HIS A 159 -2.03 -6.27 24.26
CA HIS A 159 -2.94 -7.37 24.58
C HIS A 159 -4.38 -6.87 24.83
N THR A 160 -4.52 -5.76 25.56
CA THR A 160 -5.83 -5.12 25.78
C THR A 160 -6.47 -4.69 24.46
N LEU A 161 -5.72 -4.01 23.59
CA LEU A 161 -6.21 -3.58 22.28
C LEU A 161 -6.61 -4.77 21.40
N GLN A 162 -5.82 -5.86 21.39
CA GLN A 162 -6.12 -7.08 20.63
C GLN A 162 -7.43 -7.72 21.08
N ILE A 163 -7.67 -7.80 22.39
CA ILE A 163 -8.91 -8.35 22.95
C ILE A 163 -10.08 -7.44 22.60
N VAL A 164 -9.95 -6.13 22.85
CA VAL A 164 -11.06 -5.16 22.70
C VAL A 164 -11.44 -4.96 21.24
N SER A 165 -10.48 -4.84 20.33
CA SER A 165 -10.75 -4.72 18.89
C SER A 165 -11.44 -5.97 18.34
N ALA A 166 -10.97 -7.17 18.71
CA ALA A 166 -11.62 -8.40 18.29
C ALA A 166 -13.04 -8.54 18.85
N LEU A 167 -13.21 -8.27 20.15
CA LEU A 167 -14.50 -8.35 20.81
C LEU A 167 -15.49 -7.34 20.22
N HIS A 168 -15.04 -6.10 20.00
CA HIS A 168 -15.81 -5.07 19.32
C HIS A 168 -16.28 -5.56 17.95
N ASP A 169 -15.37 -6.01 17.09
CA ASP A 169 -15.72 -6.40 15.71
C ASP A 169 -16.64 -7.62 15.67
N ILE A 170 -16.47 -8.58 16.59
CA ILE A 170 -17.37 -9.74 16.72
C ILE A 170 -18.78 -9.26 17.11
N ILE A 171 -18.91 -8.43 18.14
CA ILE A 171 -20.23 -7.95 18.60
C ILE A 171 -20.87 -7.09 17.51
N TYR A 172 -20.09 -6.20 16.90
CA TYR A 172 -20.55 -5.34 15.82
C TYR A 172 -21.04 -6.18 14.63
N TYR A 173 -20.32 -7.24 14.24
CA TYR A 173 -20.77 -8.19 13.24
C TYR A 173 -22.07 -8.88 13.64
N LEU A 174 -22.19 -9.40 14.86
CA LEU A 174 -23.40 -10.09 15.33
C LEU A 174 -24.63 -9.18 15.32
N VAL A 175 -24.47 -7.94 15.78
CA VAL A 175 -25.53 -6.92 15.75
C VAL A 175 -25.89 -6.58 14.30
N SER A 176 -24.90 -6.29 13.46
CA SER A 176 -25.10 -5.99 12.04
C SER A 176 -25.82 -7.13 11.32
N PHE A 177 -25.41 -8.37 11.57
CA PHE A 177 -26.00 -9.57 11.00
C PHE A 177 -27.48 -9.70 11.39
N SER A 178 -27.81 -9.49 12.67
CA SER A 178 -29.20 -9.52 13.13
C SER A 178 -30.08 -8.43 12.46
N ARG A 179 -29.48 -7.27 12.14
CA ARG A 179 -30.16 -6.16 11.44
C ARG A 179 -30.37 -6.41 9.95
N LEU A 180 -29.56 -7.27 9.32
CA LEU A 180 -29.75 -7.66 7.91
C LEU A 180 -31.08 -8.36 7.65
N GLY A 181 -31.82 -8.78 8.69
CA GLY A 181 -33.16 -9.38 8.59
C GLY A 181 -34.32 -8.39 8.60
N ASN A 182 -34.11 -7.15 9.05
CA ASN A 182 -35.20 -6.20 9.17
C ASN A 182 -35.59 -5.65 7.78
N ALA A 183 -36.87 -5.78 7.44
CA ALA A 183 -37.50 -5.01 6.37
C ALA A 183 -38.37 -3.96 7.04
N ASP A 184 -37.86 -2.72 7.16
CA ASP A 184 -38.66 -1.48 7.04
C ASP A 184 -37.82 -0.19 7.23
N ASN A 185 -37.84 0.64 6.18
CA ASN A 185 -37.74 2.11 6.15
C ASN A 185 -36.46 2.85 6.61
N SER A 186 -35.29 2.57 6.01
CA SER A 186 -34.09 3.43 6.17
C SER A 186 -33.93 4.55 5.12
N CYS A 187 -34.91 4.80 4.25
CA CYS A 187 -34.95 6.00 3.41
C CYS A 187 -35.87 7.10 3.98
N SER A 188 -35.83 7.30 5.29
CA SER A 188 -36.38 8.49 5.93
C SER A 188 -35.42 9.00 6.99
N CYS A 189 -34.53 9.88 6.56
CA CYS A 189 -33.91 10.84 7.47
C CYS A 189 -35.02 11.71 8.10
N ILE A 190 -34.84 12.04 9.38
CA ILE A 190 -35.56 13.06 10.16
C ILE A 190 -36.90 12.59 10.78
N GLY A 191 -36.79 12.16 12.04
CA GLY A 191 -37.71 12.56 13.11
C GLY A 191 -39.09 11.91 13.17
N ARG A 192 -39.19 10.76 13.85
CA ARG A 192 -40.26 10.48 14.83
C ARG A 192 -40.00 9.16 15.53
N GLY A 193 -40.09 9.17 16.86
CA GLY A 193 -40.06 7.96 17.66
C GLY A 193 -41.23 7.04 17.31
N ALA A 194 -40.90 5.81 16.96
CA ALA A 194 -41.76 4.65 17.10
C ALA A 194 -40.96 3.59 17.88
N PRO A 195 -41.48 3.02 18.97
CA PRO A 195 -40.80 1.97 19.70
C PRO A 195 -41.00 0.61 19.01
N ASP A 196 -40.00 -0.27 19.19
CA ASP A 196 -40.03 -1.71 18.91
C ASP A 196 -40.08 -2.16 17.44
N SER A 197 -39.01 -1.91 16.70
CA SER A 197 -38.61 -2.83 15.62
C SER A 197 -38.01 -4.08 16.25
N HIS A 198 -38.83 -5.09 16.53
CA HIS A 198 -38.35 -6.40 16.94
C HIS A 198 -37.40 -6.95 15.86
N LEU A 199 -36.13 -7.19 16.22
CA LEU A 199 -35.17 -7.91 15.36
C LEU A 199 -35.82 -9.23 14.93
N THR A 200 -36.17 -9.36 13.66
CA THR A 200 -36.83 -10.58 13.14
C THR A 200 -35.89 -11.77 13.29
N ALA A 201 -36.42 -12.90 13.79
CA ALA A 201 -35.65 -14.11 14.10
C ALA A 201 -34.97 -14.76 12.88
N ASP A 202 -35.37 -14.37 11.66
CA ASP A 202 -34.86 -14.95 10.41
C ASP A 202 -33.34 -14.84 10.27
N TRP A 203 -32.72 -13.78 10.81
CA TRP A 203 -31.27 -13.55 10.79
C TRP A 203 -30.64 -13.62 12.18
N GLY A 204 -31.22 -14.42 13.08
CA GLY A 204 -30.67 -14.74 14.41
C GLY A 204 -31.25 -13.92 15.57
N GLY A 205 -31.88 -12.76 15.30
CA GLY A 205 -32.52 -11.93 16.33
C GLY A 205 -31.59 -11.53 17.48
N SER A 206 -32.14 -10.96 18.56
CA SER A 206 -31.36 -10.66 19.78
C SER A 206 -30.99 -11.90 20.59
N GLU A 207 -31.78 -12.98 20.49
CA GLU A 207 -31.55 -14.24 21.22
C GLU A 207 -30.30 -14.97 20.70
N GLY A 208 -30.06 -14.95 19.38
CA GLY A 208 -28.85 -15.51 18.76
C GLY A 208 -27.58 -14.80 19.22
N ILE A 209 -27.65 -13.48 19.45
CA ILE A 209 -26.51 -12.71 19.98
C ILE A 209 -26.10 -13.26 21.35
N GLY A 210 -27.05 -13.41 22.28
CA GLY A 210 -26.77 -13.95 23.63
C GLY A 210 -26.18 -15.36 23.59
N ALA A 211 -26.71 -16.24 22.73
CA ALA A 211 -26.18 -17.59 22.55
C ALA A 211 -24.72 -17.59 22.05
N GLU A 212 -24.39 -16.71 21.10
CA GLU A 212 -23.01 -16.58 20.60
C GLU A 212 -22.06 -15.98 21.65
N LEU A 213 -22.50 -15.05 22.49
CA LEU A 213 -21.69 -14.54 23.61
C LEU A 213 -21.40 -15.62 24.64
N LEU A 214 -22.40 -16.46 24.98
CA LEU A 214 -22.20 -17.61 25.86
C LEU A 214 -21.26 -18.65 25.24
N LYS A 215 -21.34 -18.87 23.93
CA LYS A 215 -20.41 -19.74 23.20
C LYS A 215 -18.99 -19.21 23.23
N ILE A 216 -18.78 -17.89 23.13
CA ILE A 216 -17.47 -17.25 23.31
C ILE A 216 -16.95 -17.49 24.72
N GLN A 217 -17.77 -17.26 25.75
CA GLN A 217 -17.36 -17.51 27.14
C GLN A 217 -16.96 -18.98 27.34
N HIS A 218 -17.74 -19.91 26.82
CA HIS A 218 -17.44 -21.34 26.90
C HIS A 218 -16.14 -21.73 26.17
N GLN A 219 -15.83 -21.08 25.04
CA GLN A 219 -14.56 -21.27 24.34
C GLN A 219 -13.40 -20.71 25.14
N VAL A 220 -13.55 -19.55 25.79
CA VAL A 220 -12.53 -18.95 26.65
C VAL A 220 -12.25 -19.86 27.86
N ASP A 221 -13.29 -20.35 28.54
CA ASP A 221 -13.16 -21.21 29.72
C ASP A 221 -12.47 -22.55 29.42
N ARG A 222 -12.49 -22.99 28.16
CA ARG A 222 -11.85 -24.24 27.68
C ARG A 222 -10.42 -24.06 27.19
N LEU A 223 -9.88 -22.84 27.19
CA LEU A 223 -8.49 -22.60 26.84
C LEU A 223 -7.55 -23.25 27.86
N SER A 224 -6.35 -23.62 27.42
CA SER A 224 -5.27 -24.12 28.28
C SER A 224 -4.92 -23.13 29.40
N ASN A 225 -5.04 -21.83 29.13
CA ASN A 225 -4.89 -20.76 30.12
C ASN A 225 -5.94 -19.66 29.89
N PRO A 226 -7.13 -19.76 30.50
CA PRO A 226 -8.24 -18.81 30.29
C PRO A 226 -7.95 -17.42 30.89
N SER A 227 -6.99 -17.33 31.79
CA SER A 227 -6.58 -16.08 32.42
C SER A 227 -5.47 -15.36 31.67
N SER A 228 -4.83 -15.97 30.67
CA SER A 228 -3.79 -15.30 29.89
C SER A 228 -4.40 -14.43 28.79
N PRO A 229 -4.08 -13.13 28.74
CA PRO A 229 -4.65 -12.23 27.74
C PRO A 229 -4.15 -12.54 26.32
N GLU A 230 -2.97 -13.15 26.17
CA GLU A 230 -2.43 -13.55 24.87
C GLU A 230 -3.27 -14.67 24.23
N PHE A 231 -3.57 -15.73 24.99
CA PHE A 231 -4.37 -16.86 24.50
C PHE A 231 -5.81 -16.44 24.20
N VAL A 232 -6.41 -15.63 25.08
CA VAL A 232 -7.77 -15.09 24.87
C VAL A 232 -7.80 -14.14 23.68
N GLY A 233 -6.83 -13.24 23.56
CA GLY A 233 -6.67 -12.34 22.42
C GLY A 233 -6.54 -13.10 21.10
N ARG A 234 -5.70 -14.14 21.05
CA ARG A 234 -5.53 -15.00 19.88
C ARG A 234 -6.82 -15.71 19.49
N LEU A 235 -7.54 -16.29 20.45
CA LEU A 235 -8.83 -16.94 20.21
C LEU A 235 -9.85 -15.96 19.60
N LEU A 236 -10.00 -14.78 20.21
CA LEU A 236 -10.95 -13.76 19.74
C LEU A 236 -10.57 -13.23 18.35
N GLN A 237 -9.29 -13.00 18.08
CA GLN A 237 -8.82 -12.57 16.76
C GLN A 237 -9.09 -13.62 15.69
N LEU A 238 -8.82 -14.90 15.95
CA LEU A 238 -9.16 -15.98 15.03
C LEU A 238 -10.66 -16.06 14.80
N ARG A 239 -11.47 -15.93 15.85
CA ARG A 239 -12.92 -15.95 15.74
C ARG A 239 -13.46 -14.78 14.92
N ARG A 240 -12.93 -13.56 15.13
CA ARG A 240 -13.21 -12.37 14.30
C ARG A 240 -12.94 -12.69 12.82
N GLN A 241 -11.76 -13.22 12.51
CA GLN A 241 -11.36 -13.56 11.15
C GLN A 241 -12.29 -14.61 10.53
N VAL A 242 -12.67 -15.64 11.28
CA VAL A 242 -13.60 -16.69 10.81
C VAL A 242 -14.97 -16.11 10.47
N LEU A 243 -15.55 -15.24 11.30
CA LEU A 243 -16.84 -14.60 11.03
C LEU A 243 -16.81 -13.75 9.75
N LEU A 244 -15.77 -12.90 9.61
CA LEU A 244 -15.62 -12.05 8.44
C LEU A 244 -15.36 -12.87 7.16
N LEU A 245 -14.52 -13.90 7.25
CA LEU A 245 -14.24 -14.81 6.14
C LEU A 245 -15.47 -15.64 5.75
N GLN A 246 -16.31 -16.04 6.71
CA GLN A 246 -17.55 -16.74 6.44
C GLN A 246 -18.48 -15.86 5.60
N PHE A 247 -18.68 -14.60 5.99
CA PHE A 247 -19.48 -13.65 5.23
C PHE A 247 -18.88 -13.36 3.85
N ASP A 248 -17.55 -13.12 3.78
CA ASP A 248 -16.81 -12.92 2.53
C ASP A 248 -17.01 -14.10 1.55
N THR A 249 -16.87 -15.32 2.06
CA THR A 249 -17.06 -16.57 1.30
C THR A 249 -18.50 -16.70 0.82
N ALA A 250 -19.48 -16.39 1.66
CA ALA A 250 -20.89 -16.44 1.28
C ALA A 250 -21.21 -15.44 0.17
N VAL A 251 -20.81 -14.17 0.32
CA VAL A 251 -21.08 -13.09 -0.65
C VAL A 251 -20.39 -13.35 -1.98
N ARG A 252 -19.09 -13.68 -1.97
CA ARG A 252 -18.34 -13.91 -3.22
C ARG A 252 -18.79 -15.17 -3.93
N HIS A 253 -19.33 -16.17 -3.23
CA HIS A 253 -19.52 -17.51 -3.77
C HIS A 253 -20.97 -17.97 -3.70
N LEU A 254 -21.43 -18.44 -2.53
CA LEU A 254 -22.72 -19.15 -2.44
C LEU A 254 -23.91 -18.25 -2.77
N ILE A 255 -23.91 -16.97 -2.37
CA ILE A 255 -24.98 -16.02 -2.68
C ILE A 255 -25.09 -15.81 -4.20
N ARG A 256 -23.95 -15.53 -4.85
CA ARG A 256 -23.87 -15.30 -6.29
C ARG A 256 -24.26 -16.54 -7.09
N GLU A 257 -23.77 -17.71 -6.69
CA GLU A 257 -24.14 -18.98 -7.33
C GLU A 257 -25.63 -19.30 -7.15
N ALA A 258 -26.20 -19.00 -5.98
CA ALA A 258 -27.62 -19.18 -5.73
C ALA A 258 -28.47 -18.31 -6.67
N PHE A 259 -28.13 -17.02 -6.84
CA PHE A 259 -28.84 -16.12 -7.75
C PHE A 259 -28.72 -16.52 -9.23
N LEU A 260 -27.52 -16.91 -9.67
CA LEU A 260 -27.34 -17.41 -11.04
C LEU A 260 -28.12 -18.72 -11.28
N SER A 261 -28.20 -19.58 -10.27
CA SER A 261 -28.95 -20.84 -10.34
C SER A 261 -30.47 -20.63 -10.34
N SER A 262 -30.98 -19.62 -9.62
CA SER A 262 -32.40 -19.24 -9.63
C SER A 262 -32.79 -18.38 -10.83
N GLY A 263 -31.82 -17.91 -11.62
CA GLY A 263 -32.04 -17.03 -12.77
C GLY A 263 -32.23 -15.55 -12.41
N ASP A 264 -31.95 -15.15 -11.17
CA ASP A 264 -32.05 -13.77 -10.69
C ASP A 264 -30.78 -12.97 -11.04
N ALA A 265 -30.69 -12.58 -12.30
CA ALA A 265 -29.53 -11.83 -12.81
C ALA A 265 -29.40 -10.43 -12.18
N ALA A 266 -30.52 -9.81 -11.77
CA ALA A 266 -30.52 -8.48 -11.16
C ALA A 266 -29.90 -8.51 -9.75
N ALA A 267 -30.31 -9.48 -8.92
CA ALA A 267 -29.70 -9.69 -7.60
C ALA A 267 -28.21 -10.05 -7.70
N PHE A 268 -27.84 -10.92 -8.66
CA PHE A 268 -26.43 -11.24 -8.92
C PHE A 268 -25.62 -9.98 -9.24
N GLN A 269 -26.10 -9.15 -10.17
CA GLN A 269 -25.40 -7.93 -10.58
C GLN A 269 -25.26 -6.94 -9.42
N SER A 270 -26.33 -6.73 -8.65
CA SER A 270 -26.32 -5.85 -7.47
C SER A 270 -25.25 -6.29 -6.46
N VAL A 271 -25.22 -7.57 -6.09
CA VAL A 271 -24.21 -8.09 -5.16
C VAL A 271 -22.81 -8.01 -5.76
N SER A 272 -22.63 -8.31 -7.04
CA SER A 272 -21.33 -8.25 -7.71
C SER A 272 -20.74 -6.85 -7.78
N ASP A 273 -21.56 -5.83 -8.03
CA ASP A 273 -21.12 -4.43 -8.06
C ASP A 273 -20.78 -3.94 -6.65
N ASN A 274 -21.65 -4.23 -5.67
CA ASN A 274 -21.48 -3.78 -4.31
C ASN A 274 -20.30 -4.45 -3.59
N MET A 275 -20.08 -5.75 -3.80
CA MET A 275 -19.04 -6.50 -3.11
C MET A 275 -17.62 -6.02 -3.48
N ALA A 276 -17.44 -5.48 -4.69
CA ALA A 276 -16.14 -5.00 -5.16
C ALA A 276 -15.62 -3.81 -4.32
N THR A 277 -16.54 -3.01 -3.78
CA THR A 277 -16.22 -1.91 -2.87
C THR A 277 -16.30 -2.33 -1.41
N ALA A 278 -17.32 -3.10 -1.01
CA ALA A 278 -17.59 -3.39 0.40
C ALA A 278 -16.66 -4.44 1.03
N LEU A 279 -16.34 -5.53 0.33
CA LEU A 279 -15.55 -6.63 0.90
C LEU A 279 -14.08 -6.25 1.17
N PRO A 280 -13.38 -5.45 0.33
CA PRO A 280 -12.05 -4.96 0.67
C PRO A 280 -12.00 -4.21 2.00
N LEU A 281 -13.03 -3.41 2.31
CA LEU A 281 -13.13 -2.65 3.57
C LEU A 281 -13.33 -3.54 4.80
N LEU A 282 -13.94 -4.71 4.64
CA LEU A 282 -14.13 -5.72 5.71
C LEU A 282 -12.92 -6.63 5.89
N SER A 283 -12.01 -6.66 4.93
CA SER A 283 -10.84 -7.51 4.95
C SER A 283 -9.63 -6.79 5.54
N ASP A 284 -8.64 -7.53 6.03
CA ASP A 284 -7.35 -6.97 6.45
C ASP A 284 -6.49 -6.51 5.24
N SER A 285 -7.09 -6.36 4.04
CA SER A 285 -6.41 -5.88 2.84
C SER A 285 -6.04 -4.42 2.98
N ILE A 286 -4.81 -4.10 2.58
CA ILE A 286 -4.30 -2.73 2.57
C ILE A 286 -5.08 -1.93 1.53
N GLN A 287 -5.77 -0.88 1.98
CA GLN A 287 -6.41 0.06 1.07
C GLN A 287 -5.35 0.91 0.40
N THR A 288 -5.43 1.02 -0.92
CA THR A 288 -4.55 1.90 -1.69
C THR A 288 -5.04 3.32 -1.54
N ASP A 289 -4.34 4.12 -0.74
CA ASP A 289 -4.50 5.57 -0.74
C ASP A 289 -4.20 6.13 -2.14
N VAL A 290 -4.82 7.25 -2.49
CA VAL A 290 -4.59 7.99 -3.75
C VAL A 290 -3.09 8.21 -3.99
N PHE A 291 -2.34 8.38 -2.90
CA PHE A 291 -0.88 8.51 -2.95
C PHE A 291 -0.14 7.17 -3.11
N SER A 292 -0.64 6.07 -2.55
CA SER A 292 -0.07 4.73 -2.71
C SER A 292 -0.17 4.21 -4.16
N LEU A 293 -1.11 4.74 -4.95
CA LEU A 293 -1.23 4.47 -6.38
C LEU A 293 -0.06 5.01 -7.21
N THR A 294 0.66 6.01 -6.71
CA THR A 294 1.79 6.63 -7.44
C THR A 294 3.06 5.78 -7.37
N LEU A 295 3.23 4.98 -6.32
CA LEU A 295 4.44 4.19 -6.04
C LEU A 295 4.11 2.80 -5.48
N PRO A 296 3.33 1.95 -6.18
CA PRO A 296 2.99 0.63 -5.69
C PRO A 296 4.22 -0.28 -5.59
N VAL A 297 4.13 -1.27 -4.70
CA VAL A 297 5.07 -2.39 -4.68
C VAL A 297 4.86 -3.21 -5.98
N PRO A 298 5.95 -3.63 -6.68
CA PRO A 298 5.81 -4.42 -7.89
C PRO A 298 5.06 -5.74 -7.65
N GLN A 299 4.00 -6.00 -8.40
CA GLN A 299 3.32 -7.29 -8.36
C GLN A 299 4.29 -8.42 -8.77
N PRO A 300 4.25 -9.60 -8.12
CA PRO A 300 3.20 -10.06 -7.19
C PRO A 300 3.43 -9.72 -5.70
N LEU A 301 4.41 -8.87 -5.36
CA LEU A 301 4.72 -8.57 -3.97
C LEU A 301 3.65 -7.69 -3.33
N GLU A 302 3.17 -8.11 -2.15
CA GLU A 302 2.26 -7.33 -1.34
C GLU A 302 3.01 -6.37 -0.42
N ALA A 303 2.45 -5.19 -0.15
CA ALA A 303 3.13 -4.18 0.64
C ALA A 303 3.45 -4.63 2.07
N GLN A 304 2.63 -5.51 2.69
CA GLN A 304 2.92 -6.08 4.01
C GLN A 304 3.96 -7.21 3.98
N SER A 305 4.30 -7.78 2.82
CA SER A 305 5.21 -8.93 2.76
C SER A 305 6.61 -8.56 3.23
N CYS A 306 7.26 -9.47 3.98
CA CYS A 306 8.64 -9.30 4.44
C CYS A 306 9.59 -9.04 3.26
N GLN A 307 9.36 -9.72 2.14
CA GLN A 307 10.13 -9.53 0.91
C GLN A 307 9.94 -8.12 0.29
N ALA A 308 8.73 -7.56 0.34
CA ALA A 308 8.49 -6.18 -0.07
C ALA A 308 9.09 -5.15 0.90
N GLN A 309 9.00 -5.40 2.21
CA GLN A 309 9.62 -4.54 3.23
C GLN A 309 11.15 -4.51 3.06
N MET A 310 11.75 -5.64 2.71
CA MET A 310 13.20 -5.74 2.49
C MET A 310 13.63 -5.09 1.16
N MET A 311 12.97 -5.41 0.05
CA MET A 311 13.38 -4.94 -1.29
C MET A 311 12.90 -3.52 -1.61
N TYR A 312 11.74 -3.12 -1.08
CA TYR A 312 11.10 -1.84 -1.34
C TYR A 312 10.57 -1.20 -0.05
N PRO A 313 11.42 -0.94 0.96
CA PRO A 313 10.99 -0.53 2.31
C PRO A 313 10.09 0.70 2.30
N TRP A 314 10.41 1.71 1.50
CA TRP A 314 9.60 2.93 1.41
C TRP A 314 8.26 2.71 0.70
N ARG A 315 8.20 1.87 -0.33
CA ARG A 315 6.95 1.57 -1.04
C ARG A 315 6.04 0.67 -0.23
N SER A 316 6.64 -0.29 0.48
CA SER A 316 5.98 -1.13 1.45
C SER A 316 5.42 -0.29 2.60
N PHE A 317 6.23 0.60 3.19
CA PHE A 317 5.80 1.50 4.26
C PHE A 317 4.64 2.42 3.82
N ILE A 318 4.77 3.10 2.67
CA ILE A 318 3.70 3.97 2.14
C ILE A 318 2.47 3.14 1.78
N GLY A 319 2.66 1.94 1.22
CA GLY A 319 1.58 1.00 0.97
C GLY A 319 0.80 0.70 2.24
N CYS A 320 1.48 0.29 3.32
CA CYS A 320 0.87 -0.12 4.59
C CYS A 320 0.29 1.02 5.43
N HIS A 321 0.88 2.22 5.37
CA HIS A 321 0.61 3.30 6.34
C HIS A 321 0.19 4.62 5.71
N GLY A 322 0.13 4.70 4.37
CA GLY A 322 -0.12 5.94 3.65
C GLY A 322 1.01 6.96 3.78
N LEU A 323 0.81 8.16 3.23
CA LEU A 323 1.77 9.27 3.37
C LEU A 323 1.69 9.99 4.72
N LEU A 324 0.63 9.77 5.49
CA LEU A 324 0.35 10.44 6.77
C LEU A 324 0.27 9.41 7.91
N PRO A 325 1.40 9.10 8.58
CA PRO A 325 1.49 8.04 9.60
C PRO A 325 0.69 8.30 10.89
N LEU A 326 -0.01 9.43 10.98
CA LEU A 326 -0.81 9.84 12.14
C LEU A 326 -2.32 9.67 11.91
N HIS A 327 -2.74 9.05 10.81
CA HIS A 327 -4.13 8.67 10.66
C HIS A 327 -4.44 7.59 11.72
N VAL A 328 -5.21 7.97 12.73
CA VAL A 328 -5.74 7.04 13.72
C VAL A 328 -6.75 6.18 12.96
N TRP A 329 -6.56 4.85 12.99
CA TRP A 329 -7.47 3.91 12.35
C TRP A 329 -8.90 4.17 12.83
N ASP A 330 -9.79 4.49 11.89
CA ASP A 330 -11.22 4.58 12.16
C ASP A 330 -11.77 3.19 12.52
N VAL A 331 -12.78 3.16 13.39
CA VAL A 331 -13.52 1.93 13.70
C VAL A 331 -14.09 1.37 12.39
N PRO A 332 -13.88 0.08 12.07
CA PRO A 332 -14.27 -0.47 10.79
C PRO A 332 -15.79 -0.35 10.57
N PRO A 333 -16.25 0.13 9.40
CA PRO A 333 -17.67 0.35 9.14
C PRO A 333 -18.38 -0.97 8.77
N ILE A 334 -18.35 -1.96 9.68
CA ILE A 334 -18.78 -3.34 9.40
C ILE A 334 -20.24 -3.40 8.94
N GLU A 335 -21.14 -2.68 9.61
CA GLU A 335 -22.58 -2.66 9.32
C GLU A 335 -22.83 -2.11 7.92
N TYR A 336 -22.22 -0.96 7.61
CA TYR A 336 -22.31 -0.34 6.30
C TYR A 336 -21.84 -1.28 5.19
N CYS A 337 -20.69 -1.95 5.37
CA CYS A 337 -20.18 -2.87 4.36
C CYS A 337 -21.07 -4.11 4.17
N MET A 338 -21.56 -4.70 5.27
CA MET A 338 -22.47 -5.85 5.21
C MET A 338 -23.80 -5.47 4.53
N GLN A 339 -24.37 -4.31 4.87
CA GLN A 339 -25.58 -3.78 4.25
C GLN A 339 -25.37 -3.44 2.78
N LEU A 340 -24.25 -2.79 2.44
CA LEU A 340 -23.90 -2.44 1.06
C LEU A 340 -23.82 -3.69 0.18
N CYS A 341 -23.13 -4.75 0.64
CA CYS A 341 -23.05 -6.03 -0.07
C CYS A 341 -24.43 -6.59 -0.48
N LEU A 342 -25.44 -6.43 0.37
CA LEU A 342 -26.78 -6.97 0.17
C LEU A 342 -27.82 -5.91 -0.22
N SER A 343 -27.37 -4.70 -0.55
CA SER A 343 -28.25 -3.63 -0.98
C SER A 343 -28.84 -3.91 -2.37
N GLY A 344 -30.06 -3.43 -2.61
CA GLY A 344 -30.79 -3.66 -3.86
C GLY A 344 -31.44 -5.04 -3.99
N LEU A 345 -31.36 -5.90 -2.97
CA LEU A 345 -32.01 -7.22 -2.97
C LEU A 345 -33.49 -7.13 -2.58
N SER A 346 -34.33 -7.91 -3.28
CA SER A 346 -35.72 -8.15 -2.87
C SER A 346 -35.80 -9.00 -1.59
N ASP A 347 -36.93 -9.00 -0.89
CA ASP A 347 -37.11 -9.81 0.33
C ASP A 347 -36.86 -11.31 0.07
N ARG A 348 -37.31 -11.81 -1.09
CA ARG A 348 -37.04 -13.19 -1.52
C ARG A 348 -35.55 -13.44 -1.75
N SER A 349 -34.87 -12.51 -2.43
CA SER A 349 -33.43 -12.62 -2.70
C SER A 349 -32.61 -12.50 -1.41
N ARG A 350 -33.08 -11.72 -0.43
CA ARG A 350 -32.49 -11.66 0.93
C ARG A 350 -32.61 -13.00 1.66
N LEU A 351 -33.78 -13.64 1.67
CA LEU A 351 -33.92 -14.98 2.26
C LEU A 351 -33.00 -16.02 1.60
N GLN A 352 -32.84 -15.95 0.28
CA GLN A 352 -31.92 -16.80 -0.45
C GLN A 352 -30.45 -16.51 -0.08
N ALA A 353 -30.09 -15.24 0.14
CA ALA A 353 -28.77 -14.86 0.62
C ALA A 353 -28.50 -15.35 2.05
N ASN A 354 -29.50 -15.26 2.94
CA ASN A 354 -29.42 -15.82 4.30
C ASN A 354 -29.16 -17.33 4.27
N ALA A 355 -29.94 -18.06 3.46
CA ALA A 355 -29.79 -19.50 3.31
C ALA A 355 -28.39 -19.87 2.78
N ALA A 356 -27.81 -19.05 1.89
CA ALA A 356 -26.45 -19.24 1.41
C ALA A 356 -25.39 -19.02 2.51
N ILE A 357 -25.58 -18.02 3.39
CA ILE A 357 -24.67 -17.78 4.54
C ILE A 357 -24.75 -18.93 5.53
N LEU A 358 -25.96 -19.42 5.83
CA LEU A 358 -26.18 -20.63 6.64
C LEU A 358 -25.56 -21.87 5.98
N GLY A 359 -25.59 -21.95 4.64
CA GLY A 359 -24.90 -22.99 3.88
C GLY A 359 -23.40 -23.02 4.17
N VAL A 360 -22.74 -21.87 4.31
CA VAL A 360 -21.32 -21.83 4.73
C VAL A 360 -21.17 -22.34 6.17
N SER A 361 -22.06 -21.97 7.09
CA SER A 361 -22.03 -22.48 8.48
C SER A 361 -22.12 -24.01 8.53
N LEU A 362 -23.00 -24.62 7.73
CA LEU A 362 -23.17 -26.07 7.69
C LEU A 362 -21.92 -26.77 7.15
N LEU A 363 -21.29 -26.22 6.11
CA LEU A 363 -20.02 -26.74 5.60
C LEU A 363 -18.91 -26.65 6.66
N MET A 364 -18.86 -25.56 7.42
CA MET A 364 -17.93 -25.40 8.54
C MET A 364 -18.16 -26.44 9.64
N GLU A 365 -19.42 -26.75 9.98
CA GLU A 365 -19.76 -27.82 10.93
C GLU A 365 -19.35 -29.20 10.41
N ASP A 366 -19.57 -29.50 9.13
CA ASP A 366 -19.15 -30.75 8.50
C ASP A 366 -17.62 -30.94 8.56
N VAL A 367 -16.86 -29.85 8.36
CA VAL A 367 -15.39 -29.86 8.49
C VAL A 367 -14.98 -30.22 9.91
N LEU A 368 -15.62 -29.60 10.93
CA LEU A 368 -15.33 -29.93 12.33
C LEU A 368 -15.69 -31.37 12.69
N ASN A 369 -16.80 -31.88 12.15
CA ASN A 369 -17.25 -33.27 12.34
C ASN A 369 -16.32 -34.28 11.65
N SER A 370 -15.66 -33.89 10.56
CA SER A 370 -14.75 -34.76 9.81
C SER A 370 -13.41 -35.01 10.54
N GLY A 371 -13.03 -34.15 11.48
CA GLY A 371 -11.76 -34.23 12.20
C GLY A 371 -10.51 -34.03 11.33
N ARG A 372 -10.66 -33.56 10.09
CA ARG A 372 -9.55 -33.23 9.18
C ARG A 372 -8.99 -31.84 9.49
N GLU A 373 -7.67 -31.71 9.41
CA GLU A 373 -7.03 -30.39 9.36
C GLU A 373 -7.31 -29.73 8.01
N ALA A 374 -7.41 -28.41 8.00
CA ALA A 374 -7.59 -27.62 6.78
C ALA A 374 -6.59 -26.47 6.79
N GLU A 375 -5.78 -26.38 5.73
CA GLU A 375 -4.86 -25.28 5.49
C GLU A 375 -5.02 -24.76 4.05
N PRO A 376 -4.78 -23.46 3.80
CA PRO A 376 -4.73 -22.93 2.44
C PRO A 376 -3.54 -23.52 1.68
N VAL A 377 -3.70 -23.73 0.37
CA VAL A 377 -2.62 -24.22 -0.49
C VAL A 377 -1.54 -23.15 -0.61
N ARG A 378 -0.33 -23.46 -0.15
CA ARG A 378 0.83 -22.57 -0.25
C ARG A 378 1.43 -22.68 -1.65
N LEU A 379 1.47 -21.56 -2.39
CA LEU A 379 2.00 -21.50 -3.77
C LEU A 379 3.53 -21.28 -3.82
N HIS A 380 4.19 -21.17 -2.65
CA HIS A 380 5.64 -21.00 -2.56
C HIS A 380 6.23 -22.15 -1.73
N GLY A 381 7.01 -23.01 -2.39
CA GLY A 381 7.68 -24.16 -1.79
C GLY A 381 8.29 -25.05 -2.87
N ASN A 382 9.54 -25.46 -2.67
CA ASN A 382 10.29 -26.33 -3.57
C ASN A 382 9.51 -27.63 -3.86
N LYS A 383 9.75 -28.20 -5.06
CA LYS A 383 9.12 -29.43 -5.57
C LYS A 383 9.30 -30.69 -4.70
N ASP A 384 10.04 -30.62 -3.60
CA ASP A 384 10.38 -31.78 -2.77
C ASP A 384 9.46 -32.00 -1.55
N ASP A 385 8.59 -31.04 -1.19
CA ASP A 385 7.70 -31.20 -0.02
C ASP A 385 6.46 -32.07 -0.27
N LEU A 386 6.23 -32.50 -1.51
CA LEU A 386 5.07 -33.34 -1.86
C LEU A 386 5.35 -34.85 -1.75
N LEU A 387 6.59 -35.27 -1.44
CA LEU A 387 6.95 -36.70 -1.43
C LEU A 387 7.82 -37.22 -0.27
N HIS A 388 8.31 -36.41 0.68
CA HIS A 388 9.09 -36.95 1.80
C HIS A 388 8.81 -36.35 3.18
N ASP A 389 8.57 -37.25 4.12
CA ASP A 389 8.48 -37.05 5.56
C ASP A 389 9.86 -36.65 6.15
N GLY A 390 9.88 -35.60 6.98
CA GLY A 390 10.92 -35.36 7.98
C GLY A 390 12.22 -34.62 7.57
N LYS A 391 12.21 -33.28 7.67
CA LYS A 391 13.08 -32.42 8.53
C LYS A 391 13.24 -31.00 7.95
N PRO A 392 13.01 -29.93 8.73
CA PRO A 392 13.34 -28.57 8.29
C PRO A 392 14.84 -28.29 8.43
N ASN A 393 15.46 -27.80 7.35
CA ASN A 393 16.81 -27.25 7.38
C ASN A 393 16.82 -25.90 8.12
N GLU A 394 17.68 -25.76 9.12
CA GLU A 394 17.96 -24.50 9.79
C GLU A 394 18.80 -23.60 8.87
N GLY A 395 18.19 -22.55 8.33
CA GLY A 395 18.90 -21.62 7.45
C GLY A 395 18.14 -20.36 7.10
N ASP A 396 17.27 -19.86 7.98
CA ASP A 396 16.77 -18.47 7.91
C ASP A 396 16.22 -18.05 9.28
N LYS A 397 17.11 -17.54 10.13
CA LYS A 397 16.77 -16.92 11.42
C LYS A 397 17.12 -15.44 11.37
N SER A 398 16.29 -14.65 10.67
CA SER A 398 16.03 -13.26 11.06
C SER A 398 14.82 -12.72 10.30
N CYS A 399 13.82 -12.27 11.04
CA CYS A 399 12.57 -11.60 10.63
C CYS A 399 11.31 -12.48 10.51
N SER A 400 10.91 -13.09 11.64
CA SER A 400 9.50 -13.37 11.96
C SER A 400 9.30 -13.30 13.48
N GLU A 401 8.91 -12.12 13.99
CA GLU A 401 8.21 -12.02 15.29
C GLU A 401 6.72 -11.84 15.01
N ALA A 402 6.10 -12.93 14.58
CA ALA A 402 4.69 -13.27 14.66
C ALA A 402 4.58 -14.63 13.96
N GLU A 403 3.89 -15.60 14.57
CA GLU A 403 3.75 -16.98 14.10
C GLU A 403 4.96 -17.90 14.37
N LYS A 404 5.29 -18.08 15.66
CA LYS A 404 5.81 -19.37 16.13
C LYS A 404 4.64 -20.20 16.62
N GLU A 405 4.09 -21.03 15.74
CA GLU A 405 3.30 -22.18 16.19
C GLU A 405 4.28 -23.23 16.73
N GLU A 406 4.26 -23.43 18.06
CA GLU A 406 4.89 -24.59 18.67
C GLU A 406 4.17 -25.86 18.20
N LYS A 407 4.72 -26.51 17.17
CA LYS A 407 4.36 -27.90 16.83
C LYS A 407 4.97 -28.83 17.88
N THR A 408 4.24 -29.13 18.95
CA THR A 408 4.50 -30.31 19.76
C THR A 408 4.09 -31.56 18.99
N THR A 409 5.08 -32.34 18.57
CA THR A 409 4.93 -33.69 18.01
C THR A 409 4.21 -34.57 19.02
N CYS A 410 3.00 -35.02 18.73
CA CYS A 410 2.32 -36.02 19.55
C CYS A 410 2.08 -37.30 18.74
N VAL A 411 2.74 -38.36 19.18
CA VAL A 411 2.64 -39.72 18.68
C VAL A 411 1.22 -40.25 18.87
N SER A 412 0.78 -41.00 17.88
CA SER A 412 -0.46 -41.77 17.76
C SER A 412 -0.96 -42.34 19.09
N SER A 413 -2.12 -41.86 19.56
CA SER A 413 -2.97 -42.62 20.48
C SER A 413 -4.44 -42.39 20.15
N SER A 414 -5.18 -43.50 20.13
CA SER A 414 -6.58 -43.62 19.78
C SER A 414 -7.47 -43.07 20.90
N ASN A 415 -7.86 -41.80 20.80
CA ASN A 415 -9.08 -41.16 21.30
C ASN A 415 -8.98 -39.65 20.97
N PRO A 416 -10.00 -38.98 20.39
CA PRO A 416 -9.88 -37.56 20.08
C PRO A 416 -9.81 -36.76 21.39
N PRO A 417 -8.73 -36.00 21.65
CA PRO A 417 -8.68 -35.10 22.80
C PRO A 417 -9.78 -34.02 22.65
N PRO A 418 -10.21 -33.39 23.76
CA PRO A 418 -11.08 -32.22 23.67
C PRO A 418 -10.40 -31.18 22.78
N GLN A 419 -11.01 -30.88 21.63
CA GLN A 419 -10.42 -29.97 20.63
C GLN A 419 -10.14 -28.61 21.27
N ASP A 420 -8.89 -28.16 21.19
CA ASP A 420 -8.50 -26.82 21.63
C ASP A 420 -9.30 -25.79 20.82
N PRO A 421 -10.04 -24.86 21.45
CA PRO A 421 -10.83 -23.86 20.75
C PRO A 421 -9.99 -23.00 19.78
N VAL A 422 -8.69 -22.81 20.03
CA VAL A 422 -7.79 -22.12 19.08
C VAL A 422 -7.60 -22.96 17.82
N GLN A 423 -7.32 -24.26 17.97
CA GLN A 423 -7.17 -25.19 16.84
C GLN A 423 -8.45 -25.28 16.01
N VAL A 424 -9.62 -25.32 16.66
CA VAL A 424 -10.93 -25.30 15.99
C VAL A 424 -11.07 -24.07 15.10
N GLN A 425 -10.81 -22.88 15.63
CA GLN A 425 -10.90 -21.65 14.83
C GLN A 425 -9.85 -21.60 13.71
N SER A 426 -8.64 -22.12 13.94
CA SER A 426 -7.59 -22.21 12.91
C SER A 426 -8.01 -23.11 11.75
N VAL A 427 -8.60 -24.28 12.02
CA VAL A 427 -9.10 -25.20 10.98
C VAL A 427 -10.23 -24.54 10.18
N LEU A 428 -11.17 -23.87 10.84
CA LEU A 428 -12.24 -23.13 10.16
C LEU A 428 -11.68 -22.02 9.26
N LYS A 429 -10.74 -21.22 9.76
CA LYS A 429 -10.04 -20.19 8.98
C LYS A 429 -9.35 -20.81 7.77
N GLY A 430 -8.60 -21.90 7.95
CA GLY A 430 -7.91 -22.59 6.87
C GLY A 430 -8.85 -23.10 5.79
N PHE A 431 -9.98 -23.69 6.18
CA PHE A 431 -11.02 -24.13 5.23
C PHE A 431 -11.66 -22.96 4.45
N LEU A 432 -11.98 -21.86 5.12
CA LEU A 432 -12.55 -20.68 4.44
C LEU A 432 -11.55 -20.04 3.46
N LEU A 433 -10.26 -20.01 3.81
CA LEU A 433 -9.20 -19.56 2.90
C LEU A 433 -9.03 -20.52 1.70
N LEU A 434 -9.10 -21.83 1.92
CA LEU A 434 -9.11 -22.83 0.85
C LEU A 434 -10.29 -22.62 -0.11
N MET A 435 -11.49 -22.39 0.42
CA MET A 435 -12.70 -22.08 -0.36
C MET A 435 -12.52 -20.81 -1.20
N LYS A 436 -11.94 -19.77 -0.59
CA LYS A 436 -11.62 -18.51 -1.28
C LYS A 436 -10.62 -18.71 -2.41
N GLN A 437 -9.54 -19.47 -2.18
CA GLN A 437 -8.57 -19.82 -3.22
C GLN A 437 -9.24 -20.60 -4.36
N LEU A 438 -10.02 -21.63 -4.03
CA LEU A 438 -10.75 -22.43 -4.99
C LEU A 438 -11.60 -21.55 -5.91
N GLN A 439 -12.37 -20.61 -5.35
CA GLN A 439 -13.19 -19.76 -6.20
C GLN A 439 -12.37 -18.85 -7.11
N VAL A 440 -11.34 -18.18 -6.59
CA VAL A 440 -10.51 -17.28 -7.41
C VAL A 440 -9.97 -18.02 -8.63
N PHE A 441 -9.49 -19.25 -8.43
CA PHE A 441 -9.05 -20.10 -9.53
C PHE A 441 -10.19 -20.55 -10.43
N LYS A 442 -11.34 -20.95 -9.88
CA LYS A 442 -12.55 -21.33 -10.64
C LYS A 442 -13.04 -20.21 -11.56
N GLU A 443 -13.13 -18.98 -11.06
CA GLU A 443 -13.53 -17.80 -11.83
C GLU A 443 -12.50 -17.45 -12.92
N SER A 444 -11.20 -17.53 -12.61
CA SER A 444 -10.15 -17.32 -13.60
C SER A 444 -10.16 -18.37 -14.71
N TRP A 445 -10.47 -19.61 -14.36
CA TRP A 445 -10.59 -20.74 -15.28
C TRP A 445 -11.81 -20.57 -16.18
N ALA A 446 -12.97 -20.22 -15.60
CA ALA A 446 -14.21 -19.98 -16.35
C ALA A 446 -14.04 -18.87 -17.40
N ARG A 447 -13.42 -17.74 -17.02
CA ARG A 447 -13.12 -16.63 -17.95
C ARG A 447 -12.26 -17.08 -19.13
N ARG A 448 -11.23 -17.89 -18.86
CA ARG A 448 -10.34 -18.42 -19.92
C ARG A 448 -11.03 -19.42 -20.84
N ARG A 449 -11.92 -20.28 -20.30
CA ARG A 449 -12.65 -21.28 -21.09
C ARG A 449 -13.72 -20.66 -21.98
N LEU A 450 -14.41 -19.63 -21.51
CA LEU A 450 -15.49 -18.98 -22.26
C LEU A 450 -15.03 -17.80 -23.12
N GLY A 451 -13.85 -17.22 -22.85
CA GLY A 451 -13.29 -16.12 -23.64
C GLY A 451 -14.02 -14.78 -23.47
N VAL A 452 -14.80 -14.62 -22.40
CA VAL A 452 -15.57 -13.40 -22.08
C VAL A 452 -14.99 -12.75 -20.82
N GLU A 453 -14.69 -11.45 -20.88
CA GLU A 453 -14.06 -10.72 -19.76
C GLU A 453 -15.04 -10.42 -18.62
N VAL A 454 -16.29 -10.00 -18.90
CA VAL A 454 -17.34 -9.78 -17.89
C VAL A 454 -18.75 -9.94 -18.50
N SER A 455 -19.52 -10.92 -18.02
CA SER A 455 -20.96 -10.89 -17.71
C SER A 455 -21.52 -12.32 -17.59
N CYS A 456 -21.67 -12.81 -16.35
CA CYS A 456 -22.30 -14.10 -16.07
C CYS A 456 -23.82 -13.99 -16.26
N THR A 457 -24.30 -14.19 -17.49
CA THR A 457 -25.72 -14.50 -17.70
C THR A 457 -26.04 -15.90 -17.13
N PRO A 458 -27.28 -16.17 -16.70
CA PRO A 458 -27.66 -17.50 -16.21
C PRO A 458 -27.35 -18.63 -17.21
N SER A 459 -27.43 -18.38 -18.51
CA SER A 459 -27.09 -19.35 -19.55
C SER A 459 -25.58 -19.66 -19.62
N LEU A 460 -24.72 -18.63 -19.55
CA LEU A 460 -23.27 -18.80 -19.47
C LEU A 460 -22.85 -19.49 -18.17
N TYR A 461 -23.54 -19.22 -17.07
CA TYR A 461 -23.32 -19.92 -15.81
C TYR A 461 -23.65 -21.42 -15.94
N GLN A 462 -24.80 -21.78 -16.53
CA GLN A 462 -25.14 -23.18 -16.79
C GLN A 462 -24.12 -23.89 -17.68
N GLN A 463 -23.59 -23.21 -18.70
CA GLN A 463 -22.51 -23.74 -19.53
C GLN A 463 -21.22 -23.93 -18.74
N THR A 464 -20.85 -22.96 -17.90
CA THR A 464 -19.70 -23.04 -17.00
C THR A 464 -19.81 -24.21 -16.04
N VAL A 465 -20.99 -24.42 -15.44
CA VAL A 465 -21.25 -25.53 -14.51
C VAL A 465 -21.09 -26.87 -15.21
N LYS A 466 -21.59 -27.02 -16.44
CA LYS A 466 -21.39 -28.25 -17.24
C LYS A 466 -19.93 -28.52 -17.52
N LEU A 467 -19.19 -27.52 -18.04
CA LEU A 467 -17.76 -27.66 -18.32
C LEU A 467 -16.96 -27.93 -17.04
N TYR A 468 -17.28 -27.26 -15.94
CA TYR A 468 -16.60 -27.44 -14.66
C TYR A 468 -16.84 -28.86 -14.13
N ARG A 469 -18.06 -29.37 -14.29
CA ARG A 469 -18.42 -30.71 -13.89
C ARG A 469 -17.60 -31.77 -14.62
N ASP A 470 -17.41 -31.61 -15.93
CA ASP A 470 -16.74 -32.58 -16.78
C ASP A 470 -15.20 -32.46 -16.72
N GLU A 471 -14.65 -31.25 -16.73
CA GLU A 471 -13.20 -31.02 -16.80
C GLU A 471 -12.51 -30.94 -15.44
N ILE A 472 -13.22 -30.53 -14.38
CA ILE A 472 -12.62 -30.29 -13.07
C ILE A 472 -13.21 -31.23 -12.03
N PHE A 473 -14.53 -31.17 -11.78
CA PHE A 473 -15.16 -31.89 -10.68
C PHE A 473 -15.03 -33.41 -10.82
N TYR A 474 -15.45 -33.99 -11.95
CA TYR A 474 -15.40 -35.44 -12.14
C TYR A 474 -13.97 -36.01 -12.08
N PRO A 475 -12.96 -35.45 -12.78
CA PRO A 475 -11.58 -35.89 -12.63
C PRO A 475 -11.06 -35.77 -11.20
N SER A 476 -11.41 -34.69 -10.49
CA SER A 476 -11.03 -34.50 -9.07
C SER A 476 -11.62 -35.59 -8.18
N MET A 477 -12.92 -35.89 -8.34
CA MET A 477 -13.59 -36.92 -7.54
C MET A 477 -13.08 -38.33 -7.86
N LYS A 478 -12.71 -38.60 -9.12
CA LYS A 478 -12.07 -39.86 -9.51
C LYS A 478 -10.70 -40.01 -8.84
N SER A 479 -9.86 -38.96 -8.86
CA SER A 479 -8.57 -38.97 -8.16
C SER A 479 -8.71 -39.13 -6.65
N LEU A 480 -9.70 -38.48 -6.05
CA LEU A 480 -10.01 -38.66 -4.62
C LEU A 480 -10.49 -40.08 -4.30
N ALA A 481 -11.37 -40.66 -5.13
CA ALA A 481 -11.81 -42.05 -4.97
C ALA A 481 -10.65 -43.04 -5.09
N GLN A 482 -9.69 -42.76 -6.00
CA GLN A 482 -8.46 -43.54 -6.15
C GLN A 482 -7.59 -43.44 -4.89
N GLN A 483 -7.39 -42.24 -4.33
CA GLN A 483 -6.66 -42.04 -3.08
C GLN A 483 -7.31 -42.78 -1.90
N MET A 484 -8.65 -42.83 -1.87
CA MET A 484 -9.42 -43.55 -0.87
C MET A 484 -9.49 -45.08 -1.10
N GLY A 485 -8.94 -45.59 -2.21
CA GLY A 485 -9.03 -47.01 -2.59
C GLY A 485 -10.44 -47.47 -3.00
N LYS A 486 -11.35 -46.55 -3.33
CA LYS A 486 -12.76 -46.80 -3.68
C LYS A 486 -13.10 -46.47 -5.14
N GLU A 487 -12.12 -46.49 -6.04
CA GLU A 487 -12.29 -46.08 -7.44
C GLU A 487 -13.39 -46.87 -8.16
N ARG A 488 -13.40 -48.20 -8.03
CA ARG A 488 -14.39 -49.07 -8.71
C ARG A 488 -15.80 -48.83 -8.20
N ASP A 489 -15.97 -48.63 -6.90
CA ASP A 489 -17.27 -48.36 -6.27
C ASP A 489 -17.81 -47.00 -6.72
N TYR A 490 -16.92 -46.02 -6.85
CA TYR A 490 -17.27 -44.69 -7.34
C TYR A 490 -17.66 -44.71 -8.83
N GLU A 491 -16.92 -45.43 -9.68
CA GLU A 491 -17.27 -45.57 -11.10
C GLU A 491 -18.64 -46.23 -11.28
N ILE A 492 -18.94 -47.31 -10.54
CA ILE A 492 -20.26 -47.98 -10.56
C ILE A 492 -21.38 -47.01 -10.13
N LEU A 493 -21.13 -46.17 -9.12
CA LEU A 493 -22.09 -45.18 -8.62
C LEU A 493 -22.43 -44.11 -9.68
N VAL A 494 -21.42 -43.66 -10.45
CA VAL A 494 -21.57 -42.65 -11.50
C VAL A 494 -22.35 -43.20 -12.70
N TYR A 495 -22.16 -44.47 -13.07
CA TYR A 495 -22.96 -45.10 -14.13
C TYR A 495 -24.44 -45.29 -13.74
N GLY A 496 -24.74 -45.40 -12.43
CA GLY A 496 -26.10 -45.59 -11.91
C GLY A 496 -26.89 -44.30 -11.63
N THR A 497 -26.23 -43.14 -11.52
CA THR A 497 -26.86 -41.90 -11.00
C THR A 497 -26.65 -40.71 -11.94
N GLN A 498 -27.72 -39.99 -12.31
CA GLN A 498 -27.61 -38.78 -13.16
C GLN A 498 -26.89 -37.60 -12.46
N SER A 499 -26.72 -37.65 -11.13
CA SER A 499 -25.98 -36.66 -10.32
C SER A 499 -24.59 -37.16 -9.93
N LEU A 500 -23.56 -36.40 -10.32
CA LEU A 500 -22.17 -36.61 -9.89
C LEU A 500 -22.03 -36.06 -8.47
N LEU A 501 -21.98 -36.97 -7.50
CA LEU A 501 -21.78 -36.67 -6.08
C LEU A 501 -20.34 -37.02 -5.68
N PRO A 502 -19.79 -36.43 -4.61
CA PRO A 502 -18.49 -36.83 -4.09
C PRO A 502 -18.50 -38.30 -3.62
N PRO A 503 -17.33 -38.98 -3.57
CA PRO A 503 -17.23 -40.34 -3.08
C PRO A 503 -17.78 -40.49 -1.65
N PRO A 504 -18.50 -41.58 -1.33
CA PRO A 504 -19.11 -41.76 -0.01
C PRO A 504 -18.03 -41.85 1.09
N GLY A 505 -18.13 -40.95 2.06
CA GLY A 505 -17.18 -40.79 3.17
C GLY A 505 -16.01 -39.85 2.89
N ALA A 506 -16.01 -39.13 1.76
CA ALA A 506 -15.07 -38.05 1.51
C ALA A 506 -15.39 -36.83 2.41
N ALA A 507 -14.37 -36.24 3.02
CA ALA A 507 -14.51 -34.99 3.77
C ALA A 507 -14.60 -33.80 2.79
N GLU A 508 -15.35 -32.76 3.17
CA GLU A 508 -15.52 -31.57 2.30
C GLU A 508 -14.17 -30.87 2.02
N VAL A 509 -13.25 -30.88 3.00
CA VAL A 509 -11.88 -30.35 2.84
C VAL A 509 -11.16 -31.04 1.69
N ASP A 510 -11.20 -32.38 1.63
CA ASP A 510 -10.55 -33.17 0.60
C ASP A 510 -11.19 -32.89 -0.77
N VAL A 511 -12.53 -32.79 -0.82
CA VAL A 511 -13.30 -32.50 -2.04
C VAL A 511 -12.90 -31.15 -2.65
N LYS A 512 -12.74 -30.10 -1.84
CA LYS A 512 -12.30 -28.76 -2.31
C LYS A 512 -10.83 -28.73 -2.69
N THR A 513 -9.98 -29.39 -1.90
CA THR A 513 -8.53 -29.44 -2.13
C THR A 513 -8.22 -30.08 -3.48
N TRP A 514 -8.85 -31.22 -3.80
CA TRP A 514 -8.67 -31.88 -5.09
C TRP A 514 -9.15 -31.05 -6.29
N GLN A 515 -10.29 -30.35 -6.14
CA GLN A 515 -10.77 -29.42 -7.16
C GLN A 515 -9.79 -28.26 -7.39
N LEU A 516 -9.23 -27.70 -6.31
CA LEU A 516 -8.24 -26.63 -6.41
C LEU A 516 -6.96 -27.12 -7.09
N HIS A 517 -6.46 -28.31 -6.76
CA HIS A 517 -5.31 -28.90 -7.45
C HIS A 517 -5.55 -29.06 -8.95
N LYS A 518 -6.73 -29.55 -9.37
CA LYS A 518 -7.06 -29.64 -10.80
C LYS A 518 -7.18 -28.30 -11.49
N LEU A 519 -7.70 -27.28 -10.82
CA LEU A 519 -7.69 -25.92 -11.35
C LEU A 519 -6.28 -25.38 -11.51
N LEU A 520 -5.40 -25.59 -10.52
CA LEU A 520 -4.00 -25.19 -10.57
C LEU A 520 -3.26 -25.88 -11.73
N GLU A 521 -3.41 -27.20 -11.89
CA GLU A 521 -2.87 -27.94 -13.04
C GLU A 521 -3.35 -27.35 -14.37
N SER A 522 -4.66 -27.04 -14.47
CA SER A 522 -5.21 -26.40 -15.67
C SER A 522 -4.61 -25.01 -15.90
N THR A 523 -4.36 -24.24 -14.84
CA THR A 523 -3.73 -22.92 -14.95
C THR A 523 -2.30 -22.99 -15.43
N GLU A 524 -1.52 -23.93 -14.91
CA GLU A 524 -0.14 -24.17 -15.32
C GLU A 524 -0.10 -24.58 -16.80
N CYS A 525 -0.97 -25.50 -17.22
CA CYS A 525 -1.09 -25.91 -18.62
C CYS A 525 -1.39 -24.72 -19.53
N ASP A 526 -2.30 -23.82 -19.13
CA ASP A 526 -2.62 -22.62 -19.91
C ASP A 526 -1.44 -21.65 -19.98
N MET A 527 -0.72 -21.43 -18.87
CA MET A 527 0.49 -20.62 -18.84
C MET A 527 1.57 -21.19 -19.78
N ILE A 528 1.80 -22.50 -19.75
CA ILE A 528 2.72 -23.19 -20.65
C ILE A 528 2.29 -22.98 -22.11
N ARG A 529 1.00 -23.16 -22.43
CA ARG A 529 0.49 -22.92 -23.79
C ARG A 529 0.65 -21.46 -24.22
N MET A 530 0.45 -20.49 -23.32
CA MET A 530 0.68 -19.08 -23.62
C MET A 530 2.15 -18.79 -23.93
N VAL A 531 3.07 -19.35 -23.15
CA VAL A 531 4.51 -19.24 -23.40
C VAL A 531 4.88 -19.90 -24.71
N GLN A 532 4.36 -21.10 -25.01
CA GLN A 532 4.57 -21.77 -26.29
C GLN A 532 4.05 -20.94 -27.48
N ARG A 533 2.85 -20.35 -27.36
CA ARG A 533 2.30 -19.46 -28.40
C ARG A 533 3.17 -18.23 -28.58
N ARG A 534 3.68 -17.64 -27.50
CA ARG A 534 4.62 -16.51 -27.57
C ARG A 534 5.90 -16.93 -28.28
N ILE A 535 6.54 -18.02 -27.87
CA ILE A 535 7.74 -18.57 -28.52
C ILE A 535 7.47 -18.81 -30.00
N ASN A 536 6.33 -19.40 -30.39
CA ASN A 536 5.99 -19.63 -31.78
C ASN A 536 5.79 -18.33 -32.57
N ARG A 537 5.19 -17.30 -31.97
CA ARG A 537 5.08 -15.96 -32.58
C ARG A 537 6.45 -15.34 -32.80
N GLU A 538 7.29 -15.31 -31.77
CA GLU A 538 8.66 -14.80 -31.88
C GLU A 538 9.47 -15.59 -32.92
N LEU A 539 9.34 -16.92 -32.93
CA LEU A 539 9.99 -17.79 -33.91
C LEU A 539 9.50 -17.49 -35.34
N THR A 540 8.20 -17.27 -35.52
CA THR A 540 7.62 -16.89 -36.82
C THR A 540 8.13 -15.53 -37.27
N LEU A 541 8.24 -14.57 -36.35
CA LEU A 541 8.83 -13.26 -36.63
C LEU A 541 10.30 -13.40 -37.04
N VAL A 542 11.08 -14.17 -36.31
CA VAL A 542 12.50 -14.46 -36.63
C VAL A 542 12.64 -15.14 -37.99
N VAL A 543 11.78 -16.12 -38.30
CA VAL A 543 11.78 -16.79 -39.60
C VAL A 543 11.39 -15.81 -40.71
N SER A 544 10.37 -14.96 -40.48
CA SER A 544 9.92 -13.97 -41.47
C SER A 544 10.98 -12.92 -41.77
N GLU A 545 11.70 -12.45 -40.74
CA GLU A 545 12.84 -11.53 -40.90
C GLU A 545 14.02 -12.22 -41.58
N ARG A 546 14.30 -13.50 -41.27
CA ARG A 546 15.32 -14.27 -41.97
C ARG A 546 15.01 -14.46 -43.46
N THR A 547 13.73 -14.49 -43.84
CA THR A 547 13.28 -14.62 -45.23
C THR A 547 13.13 -13.29 -45.97
N ARG A 548 13.32 -12.14 -45.30
CA ARG A 548 13.33 -10.83 -45.97
C ARG A 548 14.54 -10.71 -46.89
N GLN A 549 14.30 -10.22 -48.10
CA GLN A 549 15.34 -9.90 -49.08
C GLN A 549 15.85 -8.45 -48.95
N ASP A 550 15.20 -7.61 -48.14
CA ASP A 550 15.62 -6.24 -47.88
C ASP A 550 16.87 -6.18 -46.98
N THR A 551 17.84 -5.35 -47.33
CA THR A 551 19.09 -5.12 -46.58
C THR A 551 18.94 -4.22 -45.34
N HIS A 552 17.71 -3.87 -44.95
CA HIS A 552 17.45 -3.04 -43.78
C HIS A 552 17.52 -3.85 -42.47
N LEU A 553 17.95 -3.20 -41.38
CA LEU A 553 17.99 -3.83 -40.06
C LEU A 553 16.62 -4.39 -39.65
N PRO A 554 16.56 -5.59 -39.03
CA PRO A 554 15.34 -6.27 -38.59
C PRO A 554 14.75 -5.58 -37.36
N THR A 555 14.31 -4.34 -37.54
CA THR A 555 13.80 -3.44 -36.50
C THR A 555 12.44 -3.90 -35.96
N GLU A 556 11.70 -4.75 -36.68
CA GLU A 556 10.41 -5.30 -36.24
C GLU A 556 10.55 -6.25 -35.03
N LEU A 557 11.69 -6.95 -34.87
CA LEU A 557 11.97 -7.79 -33.69
C LEU A 557 12.20 -6.97 -32.40
N TRP A 558 12.53 -5.69 -32.55
CA TRP A 558 12.94 -4.79 -31.45
C TRP A 558 11.97 -3.62 -31.24
N LYS A 559 11.00 -3.44 -32.15
CA LYS A 559 9.87 -2.53 -31.95
C LYS A 559 8.94 -3.14 -30.90
N LYS A 560 9.04 -2.66 -29.65
CA LYS A 560 7.81 -2.52 -28.84
C LYS A 560 6.86 -1.69 -29.68
N VAL A 561 5.63 -2.14 -29.96
CA VAL A 561 4.63 -1.36 -30.70
C VAL A 561 4.55 0.03 -30.06
N PRO A 562 5.19 1.06 -30.63
CA PRO A 562 5.14 2.38 -30.04
C PRO A 562 3.81 2.94 -30.53
N LEU A 563 2.95 3.38 -29.61
CA LEU A 563 1.95 4.37 -29.99
C LEU A 563 2.74 5.57 -30.53
N LYS A 564 2.74 5.73 -31.86
CA LYS A 564 3.48 6.79 -32.58
C LYS A 564 3.04 8.21 -32.19
N TYR A 565 2.03 8.33 -31.35
CA TYR A 565 1.38 9.57 -30.97
C TYR A 565 1.25 9.63 -29.44
N SER A 566 2.16 10.35 -28.81
CA SER A 566 1.97 10.83 -27.44
C SER A 566 1.10 12.08 -27.47
N LEU A 567 -0.10 11.99 -26.89
CA LEU A 567 -0.94 13.16 -26.62
C LEU A 567 -0.40 13.88 -25.38
N SER A 568 0.16 15.09 -25.56
CA SER A 568 0.42 16.02 -24.47
C SER A 568 -0.55 17.21 -24.60
N PRO A 569 -1.68 17.23 -23.87
CA PRO A 569 -2.53 18.41 -23.86
C PRO A 569 -1.74 19.60 -23.27
N GLU A 570 -1.76 20.74 -23.95
CA GLU A 570 -1.18 21.98 -23.42
C GLU A 570 -1.92 22.40 -22.15
N ARG A 571 -1.18 22.89 -21.14
CA ARG A 571 -1.77 23.37 -19.89
C ARG A 571 -2.56 24.67 -20.18
N PRO A 572 -3.88 24.69 -19.99
CA PRO A 572 -4.66 25.89 -20.26
C PRO A 572 -4.48 26.91 -19.13
N GLN A 573 -4.29 28.18 -19.48
CA GLN A 573 -4.10 29.30 -18.53
C GLN A 573 -5.45 29.87 -18.02
N ILE A 574 -6.50 29.06 -17.97
CA ILE A 574 -7.88 29.53 -17.73
C ILE A 574 -8.01 30.19 -16.35
N VAL A 575 -7.30 29.66 -15.35
CA VAL A 575 -7.33 30.19 -13.98
C VAL A 575 -6.57 31.51 -13.90
N GLU A 576 -5.41 31.57 -14.54
CA GLU A 576 -4.58 32.76 -14.59
C GLU A 576 -5.30 33.92 -15.31
N THR A 577 -5.93 33.65 -16.45
CA THR A 577 -6.72 34.62 -17.20
C THR A 577 -7.97 35.07 -16.43
N PHE A 578 -8.65 34.15 -15.74
CA PHE A 578 -9.80 34.50 -14.91
C PHE A 578 -9.43 35.40 -13.74
N ILE A 579 -8.33 35.09 -13.04
CA ILE A 579 -7.83 35.93 -11.95
C ILE A 579 -7.47 37.32 -12.47
N GLN A 580 -6.78 37.42 -13.62
CA GLN A 580 -6.43 38.70 -14.20
C GLN A 580 -7.68 39.54 -14.53
N GLN A 581 -8.67 38.95 -15.21
CA GLN A 581 -9.94 39.63 -15.53
C GLN A 581 -10.73 40.03 -14.28
N LEU A 582 -10.72 39.19 -13.24
CA LEU A 582 -11.38 39.49 -11.98
C LEU A 582 -10.71 40.69 -11.29
N MET A 583 -9.38 40.72 -11.29
CA MET A 583 -8.57 41.77 -10.65
C MET A 583 -8.64 43.12 -11.39
N ASP A 584 -8.90 43.13 -12.70
CA ASP A 584 -9.01 44.36 -13.51
C ASP A 584 -10.25 45.22 -13.16
N GLY A 585 -11.26 44.66 -12.48
CA GLY A 585 -12.51 45.36 -12.12
C GLY A 585 -12.75 45.49 -10.61
N VAL A 586 -11.69 45.39 -9.80
CA VAL A 586 -11.78 45.51 -8.34
C VAL A 586 -11.53 46.95 -7.91
N GLU A 587 -12.45 47.51 -7.12
CA GLU A 587 -12.23 48.77 -6.41
C GLU A 587 -11.71 48.48 -4.99
N GLU A 588 -10.51 48.94 -4.67
CA GLU A 588 -9.97 48.91 -3.31
C GLU A 588 -10.46 50.14 -2.52
N ALA A 589 -11.30 49.91 -1.50
CA ALA A 589 -11.65 50.93 -0.52
C ALA A 589 -11.49 50.36 0.90
N GLU A 590 -10.72 51.05 1.75
CA GLU A 590 -10.54 50.74 3.18
C GLU A 590 -10.14 49.28 3.49
N GLY A 591 -9.29 48.66 2.66
CA GLY A 591 -8.85 47.28 2.85
C GLY A 591 -9.88 46.21 2.50
N GLN A 592 -11.00 46.60 1.86
CA GLN A 592 -11.98 45.68 1.27
C GLN A 592 -11.93 45.78 -0.26
N LEU A 593 -11.80 44.61 -0.90
CA LEU A 593 -11.89 44.46 -2.35
C LEU A 593 -13.37 44.38 -2.72
N ARG A 594 -13.89 45.39 -3.43
CA ARG A 594 -15.27 45.39 -3.92
C ARG A 594 -15.28 45.08 -5.41
N VAL A 595 -15.98 44.02 -5.78
CA VAL A 595 -16.24 43.64 -7.18
C VAL A 595 -17.70 43.97 -7.49
N SER A 596 -17.94 44.72 -8.56
CA SER A 596 -19.31 44.98 -8.98
C SER A 596 -19.98 43.68 -9.45
N GLN A 597 -21.27 43.52 -9.14
CA GLN A 597 -22.03 42.33 -9.55
C GLN A 597 -22.02 42.14 -11.07
N GLY A 598 -22.08 43.24 -11.84
CA GLY A 598 -22.02 43.20 -13.31
C GLY A 598 -20.67 42.70 -13.84
N HIS A 599 -19.56 43.16 -13.24
CA HIS A 599 -18.21 42.71 -13.61
C HIS A 599 -17.99 41.23 -13.27
N LEU A 600 -18.38 40.81 -12.06
CA LEU A 600 -18.30 39.41 -11.64
C LEU A 600 -19.09 38.50 -12.58
N GLN A 601 -20.31 38.91 -12.95
CA GLN A 601 -21.13 38.14 -13.88
C GLN A 601 -20.49 38.05 -15.26
N GLN A 602 -19.88 39.12 -15.75
CA GLN A 602 -19.13 39.14 -17.02
C GLN A 602 -17.93 38.19 -17.00
N CYS A 603 -17.12 38.21 -15.93
CA CYS A 603 -15.99 37.29 -15.72
C CYS A 603 -16.44 35.82 -15.67
N LEU A 604 -17.56 35.53 -15.01
CA LEU A 604 -18.11 34.17 -14.93
C LEU A 604 -18.63 33.68 -16.29
N THR A 605 -19.27 34.54 -17.08
CA THR A 605 -19.65 34.18 -18.47
C THR A 605 -18.42 33.92 -19.34
N HIS A 606 -17.37 34.73 -19.22
CA HIS A 606 -16.13 34.53 -19.97
C HIS A 606 -15.44 33.21 -19.59
N LEU A 607 -15.38 32.91 -18.28
CA LEU A 607 -14.88 31.64 -17.77
C LEU A 607 -15.68 30.45 -18.32
N GLY A 608 -17.02 30.56 -18.34
CA GLY A 608 -17.90 29.57 -18.93
C GLY A 608 -17.60 29.32 -20.41
N SER A 609 -17.42 30.39 -21.20
CA SER A 609 -17.05 30.26 -22.62
C SER A 609 -15.67 29.62 -22.82
N SER A 610 -14.66 30.00 -22.04
CA SER A 610 -13.30 29.43 -22.16
C SER A 610 -13.25 27.95 -21.73
N LEU A 611 -14.07 27.55 -20.75
CA LEU A 611 -14.20 26.14 -20.37
C LEU A 611 -14.86 25.31 -21.48
N MET A 612 -15.94 25.82 -22.07
CA MET A 612 -16.61 25.14 -23.20
C MET A 612 -15.68 25.03 -24.42
N GLU A 613 -14.94 26.09 -24.75
CA GLU A 613 -13.98 26.06 -25.85
C GLU A 613 -12.87 25.03 -25.60
N ARG A 614 -12.34 24.95 -24.36
CA ARG A 614 -11.38 23.91 -23.97
C ARG A 614 -11.95 22.51 -24.15
N GLU A 615 -13.15 22.27 -23.67
CA GLU A 615 -13.81 20.96 -23.77
C GLU A 615 -14.06 20.57 -25.23
N CYS A 616 -14.52 21.51 -26.07
CA CYS A 616 -14.67 21.31 -27.50
C CYS A 616 -13.32 21.00 -28.19
N CYS A 617 -12.26 21.76 -27.89
CA CYS A 617 -10.92 21.50 -28.42
C CYS A 617 -10.38 20.14 -27.97
N CYS A 618 -10.55 19.77 -26.70
CA CYS A 618 -10.17 18.45 -26.19
C CYS A 618 -10.92 17.33 -26.93
N PHE A 619 -12.23 17.46 -27.08
CA PHE A 619 -13.05 16.48 -27.79
C PHE A 619 -12.60 16.31 -29.26
N LEU A 620 -12.35 17.42 -29.96
CA LEU A 620 -11.84 17.40 -31.34
C LEU A 620 -10.45 16.76 -31.43
N LEU A 621 -9.55 17.06 -30.50
CA LEU A 621 -8.21 16.47 -30.46
C LEU A 621 -8.26 14.95 -30.23
N TYR A 622 -9.10 14.48 -29.31
CA TYR A 622 -9.31 13.04 -29.10
C TYR A 622 -9.95 12.39 -30.31
N SER A 623 -10.95 13.02 -30.93
CA SER A 623 -11.60 12.50 -32.13
C SER A 623 -10.61 12.36 -33.30
N GLN A 624 -9.80 13.38 -33.57
CA GLN A 624 -8.75 13.32 -34.60
C GLN A 624 -7.68 12.28 -34.30
N PHE A 625 -7.35 12.08 -33.02
CA PHE A 625 -6.42 11.03 -32.60
C PHE A 625 -6.98 9.63 -32.92
N TYR A 626 -8.23 9.35 -32.56
CA TYR A 626 -8.86 8.07 -32.86
C TYR A 626 -9.02 7.84 -34.36
N GLU A 627 -9.38 8.87 -35.13
CA GLU A 627 -9.51 8.79 -36.58
C GLU A 627 -8.16 8.46 -37.25
N ARG A 628 -7.07 9.06 -36.78
CA ARG A 628 -5.71 8.75 -37.29
C ARG A 628 -5.25 7.34 -36.96
N ILE A 629 -5.61 6.80 -35.79
CA ILE A 629 -5.37 5.39 -35.45
C ILE A 629 -6.13 4.48 -36.41
N LEU A 630 -7.43 4.76 -36.62
CA LEU A 630 -8.27 4.00 -37.54
C LEU A 630 -7.72 3.98 -38.97
N GLN A 631 -7.30 5.14 -39.48
CA GLN A 631 -6.69 5.25 -40.81
C GLN A 631 -5.38 4.43 -40.90
N GLN A 632 -4.56 4.45 -39.86
CA GLN A 632 -3.32 3.68 -39.81
C GLN A 632 -3.57 2.16 -39.81
N GLU A 633 -4.48 1.67 -38.96
CA GLU A 633 -4.81 0.24 -38.90
C GLU A 633 -5.40 -0.25 -40.23
N THR A 634 -6.20 0.58 -40.89
CA THR A 634 -6.76 0.27 -42.21
C THR A 634 -5.67 0.17 -43.28
N GLN A 635 -4.68 1.07 -43.27
CA GLN A 635 -3.52 1.00 -44.17
C GLN A 635 -2.64 -0.23 -43.90
N LEU A 636 -2.42 -0.55 -42.62
CA LEU A 636 -1.63 -1.71 -42.22
C LEU A 636 -2.29 -3.02 -42.67
N LEU A 637 -3.61 -3.12 -42.52
CA LEU A 637 -4.40 -4.25 -43.00
C LEU A 637 -4.22 -4.45 -44.51
N TYR A 638 -4.38 -3.37 -45.28
CA TYR A 638 -4.21 -3.39 -46.73
C TYR A 638 -2.80 -3.83 -47.16
N GLN A 639 -1.77 -3.35 -46.44
CA GLN A 639 -0.38 -3.71 -46.72
C GLN A 639 -0.11 -5.20 -46.41
N ARG A 640 -0.66 -5.73 -45.32
CA ARG A 640 -0.55 -7.16 -44.96
C ARG A 640 -1.28 -8.07 -45.93
N GLU A 641 -2.42 -7.65 -46.46
CA GLU A 641 -3.14 -8.38 -47.51
C GLU A 641 -2.29 -8.46 -48.80
N GLN A 642 -1.56 -7.40 -49.14
CA GLN A 642 -0.67 -7.36 -50.29
C GLN A 642 0.60 -8.22 -50.08
N ASP A 643 1.18 -8.19 -48.87
CA ASP A 643 2.35 -9.01 -48.53
C ASP A 643 2.03 -10.51 -48.58
N LEU A 644 0.85 -10.92 -48.12
CA LEU A 644 0.38 -12.31 -48.24
C LEU A 644 0.22 -12.75 -49.70
N LYS A 645 -0.08 -11.80 -50.60
CA LYS A 645 -0.16 -12.03 -52.04
C LYS A 645 1.23 -12.25 -52.63
N ASN A 646 2.19 -11.39 -52.26
CA ASN A 646 3.57 -11.47 -52.74
C ASN A 646 4.33 -12.70 -52.19
N LEU A 647 4.08 -13.11 -50.94
CA LEU A 647 4.67 -14.30 -50.32
C LEU A 647 4.21 -15.61 -50.99
N LYS A 648 2.99 -15.63 -51.54
CA LYS A 648 2.51 -16.74 -52.38
C LYS A 648 3.29 -16.85 -53.69
N ASP A 649 3.77 -15.73 -54.21
CA ASP A 649 4.48 -15.67 -55.50
C ASP A 649 5.99 -15.94 -55.37
N SER A 650 6.56 -15.80 -54.16
CA SER A 650 8.01 -15.83 -53.91
C SER A 650 8.57 -17.20 -53.50
N GLN A 651 7.75 -18.25 -53.49
CA GLN A 651 8.11 -19.56 -52.94
C GLN A 651 8.97 -20.43 -53.87
N THR A 652 9.80 -19.81 -54.71
CA THR A 652 10.76 -20.47 -55.60
C THR A 652 12.11 -19.80 -55.53
N HIS A 653 13.10 -20.58 -55.07
CA HIS A 653 14.56 -20.36 -55.11
C HIS A 653 15.22 -19.89 -53.81
N SER A 654 16.14 -20.75 -53.31
CA SER A 654 17.12 -20.42 -52.27
C SER A 654 18.47 -21.01 -52.64
N SER A 655 19.54 -20.22 -52.51
CA SER A 655 20.83 -20.60 -51.94
C SER A 655 21.75 -19.39 -51.97
N HIS A 656 22.57 -19.17 -50.92
CA HIS A 656 24.01 -18.82 -50.98
C HIS A 656 24.46 -18.38 -49.56
N ILE A 657 25.35 -19.17 -48.94
CA ILE A 657 25.78 -19.05 -47.53
C ILE A 657 27.15 -18.35 -47.39
N GLU A 658 27.86 -18.13 -48.50
CA GLU A 658 29.25 -17.65 -48.45
C GLU A 658 29.38 -16.11 -48.46
N GLU A 659 28.44 -15.41 -49.11
CA GLU A 659 28.33 -13.93 -49.09
C GLU A 659 27.92 -13.38 -47.71
N VAL A 660 27.21 -14.20 -46.93
CA VAL A 660 26.72 -13.85 -45.58
C VAL A 660 27.86 -13.52 -44.62
N SER A 661 29.01 -14.20 -44.72
CA SER A 661 30.11 -13.97 -43.75
C SER A 661 30.88 -12.67 -43.98
N VAL A 662 30.90 -12.16 -45.22
CA VAL A 662 31.52 -10.87 -45.55
C VAL A 662 30.57 -9.74 -45.16
N LEU A 663 29.27 -9.91 -45.43
CA LEU A 663 28.22 -8.98 -45.02
C LEU A 663 28.14 -8.83 -43.49
N CYS A 664 28.18 -9.95 -42.73
CA CYS A 664 28.14 -9.91 -41.27
C CYS A 664 29.34 -9.15 -40.66
N ARG A 665 30.52 -9.20 -41.29
CA ARG A 665 31.70 -8.45 -40.82
C ARG A 665 31.58 -6.96 -41.08
N GLY A 666 31.06 -6.55 -42.24
CA GLY A 666 30.74 -5.15 -42.52
C GLY A 666 29.69 -4.58 -41.56
N MET A 667 28.60 -5.33 -41.35
CA MET A 667 27.54 -4.94 -40.43
C MET A 667 28.01 -4.80 -38.98
N MET A 668 28.94 -5.64 -38.49
CA MET A 668 29.47 -5.49 -37.13
C MET A 668 30.26 -4.19 -36.93
N LEU A 669 30.99 -3.73 -37.95
CA LEU A 669 31.72 -2.46 -37.89
C LEU A 669 30.76 -1.27 -37.93
N GLU A 670 29.74 -1.32 -38.78
CA GLU A 670 28.69 -0.30 -38.83
C GLU A 670 27.87 -0.24 -37.54
N ILE A 671 27.53 -1.40 -36.95
CA ILE A 671 26.85 -1.47 -35.64
C ILE A 671 27.71 -0.83 -34.55
N SER A 672 29.02 -1.06 -34.57
CA SER A 672 29.94 -0.49 -33.57
C SER A 672 30.05 1.04 -33.71
N ALA A 673 30.13 1.55 -34.95
CA ALA A 673 30.14 2.99 -35.23
C ALA A 673 28.81 3.65 -34.81
N LEU A 674 27.68 3.01 -35.11
CA LEU A 674 26.36 3.51 -34.72
C LEU A 674 26.14 3.47 -33.20
N GLN A 675 26.65 2.45 -32.51
CA GLN A 675 26.60 2.37 -31.05
C GLN A 675 27.40 3.51 -30.39
N ALA A 676 28.58 3.84 -30.92
CA ALA A 676 29.36 4.99 -30.45
C ALA A 676 28.63 6.32 -30.68
N GLN A 677 28.02 6.47 -31.86
CA GLN A 677 27.24 7.68 -32.19
C GLN A 677 25.99 7.83 -31.31
N VAL A 678 25.30 6.73 -30.98
CA VAL A 678 24.14 6.75 -30.07
C VAL A 678 24.56 7.10 -28.65
N ALA A 679 25.64 6.51 -28.13
CA ALA A 679 26.16 6.84 -26.81
C ALA A 679 26.53 8.32 -26.70
N HIS A 680 27.13 8.88 -27.76
CA HIS A 680 27.43 10.31 -27.84
C HIS A 680 26.17 11.19 -27.80
N LEU A 681 25.16 10.87 -28.63
CA LEU A 681 23.91 11.63 -28.66
C LEU A 681 23.13 11.56 -27.34
N GLU A 682 23.21 10.43 -26.62
CA GLU A 682 22.63 10.29 -25.28
C GLU A 682 23.35 11.17 -24.25
N GLU A 683 24.68 11.28 -24.32
CA GLU A 683 25.47 12.15 -23.45
C GLU A 683 25.25 13.64 -23.76
N GLU A 684 25.12 14.01 -25.04
CA GLU A 684 24.72 15.36 -25.43
C GLU A 684 23.32 15.72 -24.92
N ARG A 685 22.35 14.80 -25.06
CA ARG A 685 20.97 15.00 -24.56
C ARG A 685 20.95 15.27 -23.06
N THR A 686 21.65 14.46 -22.27
CA THR A 686 21.73 14.63 -20.82
C THR A 686 22.43 15.93 -20.44
N SER A 687 23.51 16.32 -21.14
CA SER A 687 24.19 17.60 -20.91
C SER A 687 23.29 18.81 -21.21
N LEU A 688 22.45 18.74 -22.25
CA LEU A 688 21.49 19.79 -22.62
C LEU A 688 20.35 19.88 -21.60
N GLU A 689 19.82 18.75 -21.14
CA GLU A 689 18.80 18.70 -20.07
C GLU A 689 19.32 19.34 -18.78
N GLU A 690 20.57 19.05 -18.38
CA GLU A 690 21.23 19.66 -17.22
C GLU A 690 21.41 21.18 -17.40
N GLN A 691 21.82 21.63 -18.59
CA GLN A 691 21.93 23.06 -18.90
C GLN A 691 20.57 23.79 -18.86
N PHE A 692 19.50 23.18 -19.37
CA PHE A 692 18.16 23.77 -19.28
C PHE A 692 17.67 23.85 -17.84
N SER A 693 17.92 22.81 -17.03
CA SER A 693 17.60 22.80 -15.60
C SER A 693 18.34 23.91 -14.84
N LEU A 694 19.62 24.15 -15.15
CA LEU A 694 20.39 25.25 -14.57
C LEU A 694 19.85 26.62 -14.98
N LYS A 695 19.58 26.83 -16.28
CA LYS A 695 18.98 28.08 -16.78
C LYS A 695 17.60 28.36 -16.17
N PHE A 696 16.82 27.31 -15.91
CA PHE A 696 15.54 27.45 -15.22
C PHE A 696 15.77 27.86 -13.76
N LYS A 697 16.66 27.19 -13.03
CA LYS A 697 17.01 27.55 -11.65
C LYS A 697 17.49 29.00 -11.57
N GLU A 698 18.39 29.44 -12.45
CA GLU A 698 18.87 30.83 -12.50
C GLU A 698 17.74 31.85 -12.71
N ARG A 699 16.75 31.54 -13.56
CA ARG A 699 15.63 32.45 -13.84
C ARG A 699 14.67 32.61 -12.66
N TYR A 700 14.41 31.54 -11.90
CA TYR A 700 13.41 31.56 -10.83
C TYR A 700 14.00 31.81 -9.44
N ASP A 701 15.31 31.64 -9.25
CA ASP A 701 15.97 31.81 -7.96
C ASP A 701 15.81 33.24 -7.41
N LEU A 702 15.95 34.28 -8.25
CA LEU A 702 15.72 35.67 -7.82
C LEU A 702 14.28 35.90 -7.33
N LEU A 703 13.29 35.34 -8.05
CA LEU A 703 11.87 35.48 -7.71
C LEU A 703 11.55 34.79 -6.38
N VAL A 704 12.01 33.55 -6.21
CA VAL A 704 11.82 32.78 -4.98
C VAL A 704 12.47 33.50 -3.79
N ARG A 705 13.66 34.08 -3.98
CA ARG A 705 14.34 34.87 -2.95
C ARG A 705 13.63 36.16 -2.59
N GLN A 706 13.09 36.88 -3.57
CA GLN A 706 12.26 38.06 -3.33
C GLN A 706 11.01 37.69 -2.50
N LEU A 707 10.35 36.59 -2.84
CA LEU A 707 9.24 36.05 -2.06
C LEU A 707 9.65 35.77 -0.61
N PHE A 708 10.75 35.05 -0.38
CA PHE A 708 11.23 34.78 0.98
C PHE A 708 11.58 36.05 1.76
N SER A 709 12.21 37.03 1.12
CA SER A 709 12.52 38.33 1.74
C SER A 709 11.24 39.07 2.17
N THR A 710 10.25 39.14 1.28
CA THR A 710 8.95 39.77 1.60
C THR A 710 8.21 39.04 2.72
N CYS A 711 8.24 37.71 2.76
CA CYS A 711 7.66 36.92 3.84
C CYS A 711 8.34 37.20 5.20
N ILE A 712 9.66 37.33 5.23
CA ILE A 712 10.40 37.68 6.46
C ILE A 712 10.03 39.09 6.93
N GLN A 713 9.89 40.06 6.01
CA GLN A 713 9.48 41.43 6.33
C GLN A 713 8.04 41.50 6.85
N LEU A 714 7.11 40.79 6.20
CA LEU A 714 5.71 40.68 6.64
C LEU A 714 5.60 40.07 8.04
N LYS A 715 6.36 39.01 8.30
CA LYS A 715 6.42 38.39 9.62
C LYS A 715 6.97 39.34 10.68
N ALA A 716 8.03 40.09 10.37
CA ALA A 716 8.57 41.08 11.30
C ALA A 716 7.55 42.19 11.63
N ARG A 717 6.74 42.63 10.65
CA ARG A 717 5.66 43.58 10.88
C ARG A 717 4.55 43.00 11.76
N LEU A 718 4.12 41.76 11.50
CA LEU A 718 3.11 41.08 12.32
C LEU A 718 3.58 40.90 13.78
N ASP A 719 4.83 40.52 13.99
CA ASP A 719 5.41 40.37 15.32
C ASP A 719 5.43 41.72 16.08
N GLU A 720 5.69 42.84 15.38
CA GLU A 720 5.60 44.19 15.97
C GLU A 720 4.16 44.58 16.31
N TYR A 721 3.19 44.29 15.43
CA TYR A 721 1.77 44.54 15.70
C TYR A 721 1.26 43.77 16.92
N HIS A 722 1.57 42.47 17.02
CA HIS A 722 1.20 41.67 18.20
C HIS A 722 1.77 42.27 19.50
N ARG A 723 3.01 42.74 19.45
CA ARG A 723 3.63 43.41 20.59
C ARG A 723 3.00 44.74 20.95
N GLN A 724 2.59 45.54 19.97
CA GLN A 724 1.87 46.78 20.21
C GLN A 724 0.54 46.47 20.92
N MET A 725 -0.20 45.49 20.42
CA MET A 725 -1.47 45.06 21.01
C MET A 725 -1.29 44.55 22.45
N GLU A 726 -0.28 43.73 22.74
CA GLU A 726 0.02 43.27 24.10
C GLU A 726 0.34 44.42 25.06
N ARG A 727 1.07 45.44 24.58
CA ARG A 727 1.36 46.65 25.35
C ARG A 727 0.07 47.44 25.64
N ASP A 728 -0.76 47.66 24.63
CA ASP A 728 -2.02 48.39 24.77
C ASP A 728 -2.98 47.69 25.76
N VAL A 729 -3.11 46.37 25.65
CA VAL A 729 -3.94 45.56 26.57
C VAL A 729 -3.39 45.62 28.00
N SER A 730 -2.07 45.51 28.18
CA SER A 730 -1.45 45.58 29.51
C SER A 730 -1.65 46.95 30.16
N GLU A 731 -1.57 48.02 29.38
CA GLU A 731 -1.83 49.38 29.85
C GLU A 731 -3.29 49.56 30.28
N ILE A 732 -4.25 49.07 29.48
CA ILE A 732 -5.69 49.10 29.82
C ILE A 732 -5.96 48.33 31.11
N VAL A 733 -5.39 47.13 31.26
CA VAL A 733 -5.55 46.29 32.46
C VAL A 733 -5.01 47.00 33.69
N ASN A 734 -3.84 47.62 33.61
CA ASN A 734 -3.24 48.34 34.72
C ASN A 734 -4.06 49.57 35.12
N ARG A 735 -4.49 50.39 34.15
CA ARG A 735 -5.40 51.53 34.39
C ARG A 735 -6.70 51.09 35.07
N THR A 736 -7.33 50.02 34.58
CA THR A 736 -8.57 49.48 35.16
C THR A 736 -8.35 49.00 36.60
N ARG A 737 -7.19 48.41 36.87
CA ARG A 737 -6.81 47.94 38.21
C ARG A 737 -6.56 49.11 39.16
N GLU A 738 -5.87 50.16 38.72
CA GLU A 738 -5.67 51.40 39.49
C GLU A 738 -7.01 52.04 39.87
N GLU A 739 -7.90 52.21 38.89
CA GLU A 739 -9.26 52.72 39.11
C GLU A 739 -10.04 51.84 40.10
N GLY A 740 -9.91 50.52 39.99
CA GLY A 740 -10.56 49.56 40.89
C GLY A 740 -10.09 49.73 42.33
N VAL A 741 -8.78 49.82 42.56
CA VAL A 741 -8.24 50.05 43.92
C VAL A 741 -8.64 51.43 44.43
N ASP A 742 -8.65 52.47 43.59
CA ASP A 742 -9.11 53.81 43.99
C ASP A 742 -10.59 53.83 44.41
N ARG A 743 -11.44 53.10 43.68
CA ARG A 743 -12.85 52.92 44.05
C ARG A 743 -12.99 52.20 45.38
N ILE A 744 -12.20 51.15 45.63
CA ILE A 744 -12.20 50.40 46.90
C ILE A 744 -11.76 51.30 48.07
N ILE A 745 -10.72 52.11 47.91
CA ILE A 745 -10.28 53.07 48.93
C ILE A 745 -11.37 54.11 49.20
N LYS A 746 -12.00 54.66 48.15
CA LYS A 746 -13.12 55.61 48.29
C LYS A 746 -14.32 54.98 49.01
N LEU A 747 -14.63 53.71 48.73
CA LEU A 747 -15.67 52.93 49.42
C LEU A 747 -15.33 52.71 50.90
N LYS A 748 -14.11 52.26 51.22
CA LYS A 748 -13.67 52.04 52.61
C LYS A 748 -13.72 53.31 53.45
N LYS A 749 -13.31 54.46 52.88
CA LYS A 749 -13.42 55.78 53.53
C LYS A 749 -14.86 56.18 53.85
N LYS A 750 -15.84 55.80 53.02
CA LYS A 750 -17.27 56.08 53.26
C LYS A 750 -17.86 55.26 54.41
N TYR A 751 -17.33 54.07 54.69
CA TYR A 751 -17.86 53.15 55.71
C TYR A 751 -17.01 53.08 57.01
N GLY A 752 -16.02 53.96 57.18
CA GLY A 752 -15.29 54.12 58.45
C GLY A 752 -14.32 52.99 58.82
N CYS A 753 -13.92 52.12 57.87
CA CYS A 753 -13.01 51.00 58.12
C CYS A 753 -11.62 51.27 57.53
N THR A 754 -10.65 51.66 58.38
CA THR A 754 -9.29 52.08 57.97
C THR A 754 -8.18 51.08 58.34
N LYS A 755 -8.52 49.92 58.93
CA LYS A 755 -7.53 48.98 59.49
C LYS A 755 -6.64 48.27 58.47
N ASP A 756 -6.87 48.46 57.16
CA ASP A 756 -6.27 47.64 56.09
C ASP A 756 -5.76 48.46 54.89
N ASP A 757 -5.68 49.79 55.02
CA ASP A 757 -5.23 50.68 53.94
C ASP A 757 -3.73 50.53 53.62
N ASN A 758 -2.92 50.19 54.63
CA ASN A 758 -1.49 49.90 54.46
C ASN A 758 -1.24 48.63 53.63
N SER A 759 -2.11 47.61 53.76
CA SER A 759 -2.03 46.36 52.98
C SER A 759 -2.36 46.62 51.49
N LEU A 760 -3.36 47.46 51.22
CA LEU A 760 -3.73 47.89 49.87
C LEU A 760 -2.66 48.78 49.23
N ALA A 761 -2.03 49.69 49.99
CA ALA A 761 -0.91 50.50 49.52
C ALA A 761 0.34 49.63 49.22
N LEU A 762 0.64 48.63 50.06
CA LEU A 762 1.70 47.66 49.80
C LEU A 762 1.43 46.83 48.54
N THR A 763 0.16 46.46 48.31
CA THR A 763 -0.25 45.73 47.10
C THR A 763 -0.10 46.60 45.85
N ARG A 764 -0.35 47.91 45.93
CA ARG A 764 -0.06 48.87 44.84
C ARG A 764 1.43 48.92 44.53
N LEU A 765 2.28 49.11 45.54
CA LEU A 765 3.73 49.17 45.36
C LEU A 765 4.30 47.88 44.74
N LYS A 766 3.82 46.71 45.21
CA LYS A 766 4.20 45.42 44.61
C LYS A 766 3.76 45.31 43.14
N ASN A 767 2.60 45.84 42.79
CA ASN A 767 2.12 45.84 41.42
C ASN A 767 2.91 46.81 40.52
N GLU A 768 3.33 47.97 41.03
CA GLU A 768 4.21 48.91 40.31
C GLU A 768 5.55 48.25 39.97
N VAL A 769 6.19 47.57 40.94
CA VAL A 769 7.43 46.82 40.71
C VAL A 769 7.24 45.70 39.68
N VAL A 770 6.13 44.96 39.76
CA VAL A 770 5.80 43.93 38.75
C VAL A 770 5.56 44.56 37.37
N HIS A 771 4.99 45.77 37.32
CA HIS A 771 4.80 46.48 36.07
C HIS A 771 6.13 46.92 35.44
N GLU A 772 7.06 47.49 36.21
CA GLU A 772 8.40 47.84 35.73
C GLU A 772 9.15 46.62 35.19
N LEU A 773 9.14 45.50 35.93
CA LEU A 773 9.74 44.24 35.47
C LEU A 773 9.06 43.70 34.20
N SER A 774 7.74 43.87 34.06
CA SER A 774 7.02 43.48 32.85
C SER A 774 7.41 44.33 31.63
N GLN A 775 7.67 45.63 31.84
CA GLN A 775 8.14 46.53 30.78
C GLN A 775 9.57 46.20 30.36
N GLU A 776 10.46 45.93 31.31
CA GLU A 776 11.83 45.48 31.02
C GLU A 776 11.84 44.15 30.25
N ASN A 777 11.03 43.17 30.68
CA ASN A 777 10.93 41.88 30.00
C ASN A 777 10.35 42.03 28.57
N SER A 778 9.38 42.93 28.40
CA SER A 778 8.83 43.28 27.08
C SER A 778 9.90 43.90 26.16
N TRP A 779 10.74 44.78 26.70
CA TRP A 779 11.84 45.39 25.96
C TRP A 779 12.94 44.37 25.59
N LEU A 780 13.35 43.51 26.52
CA LEU A 780 14.31 42.43 26.27
C LEU A 780 13.79 41.44 25.21
N THR A 781 12.51 41.11 25.28
CA THR A 781 11.86 40.24 24.28
C THR A 781 11.89 40.88 22.89
N ALA A 782 11.69 42.19 22.78
CA ALA A 782 11.78 42.92 21.51
C ALA A 782 13.20 42.88 20.91
N LEU A 783 14.23 43.07 21.73
CA LEU A 783 15.63 42.94 21.29
C LEU A 783 15.96 41.52 20.83
N LEU A 784 15.45 40.51 21.54
CA LEU A 784 15.66 39.11 21.19
C LEU A 784 14.99 38.75 19.86
N CYS A 785 13.81 39.29 19.59
CA CYS A 785 13.14 39.16 18.29
C CYS A 785 13.93 39.82 17.15
N LYS A 786 14.46 41.03 17.36
CA LYS A 786 15.35 41.70 16.39
C LYS A 786 16.61 40.89 16.12
N LEU A 787 17.24 40.34 17.17
CA LEU A 787 18.41 39.48 17.05
C LEU A 787 18.10 38.19 16.26
N LYS A 788 16.95 37.56 16.51
CA LYS A 788 16.48 36.39 15.77
C LYS A 788 16.25 36.70 14.29
N ALA A 789 15.61 37.82 13.97
CA ALA A 789 15.38 38.26 12.60
C ALA A 789 16.70 38.52 11.86
N TRP A 790 17.65 39.20 12.52
CA TRP A 790 18.96 39.47 11.95
C TRP A 790 19.80 38.20 11.75
N ASN A 791 19.78 37.26 12.69
CA ASN A 791 20.45 35.97 12.53
C ASN A 791 19.87 35.15 11.37
N ARG A 792 18.53 35.18 11.17
CA ARG A 792 17.88 34.55 10.02
C ARG A 792 18.31 35.21 8.71
N TRP A 793 18.35 36.53 8.67
CA TRP A 793 18.82 37.27 7.49
C TRP A 793 20.27 36.89 7.15
N ARG A 794 21.17 36.86 8.14
CA ARG A 794 22.57 36.45 7.94
C ARG A 794 22.68 35.02 7.40
N LEU A 795 21.92 34.07 7.96
CA LEU A 795 21.88 32.69 7.48
C LEU A 795 21.45 32.60 6.01
N VAL A 796 20.43 33.35 5.62
CA VAL A 796 19.93 33.39 4.23
C VAL A 796 20.99 33.96 3.27
N VAL A 797 21.70 35.02 3.67
CA VAL A 797 22.77 35.63 2.87
C VAL A 797 23.96 34.68 2.68
N GLU A 798 24.38 33.98 3.74
CA GLU A 798 25.45 32.97 3.63
C GLU A 798 25.03 31.78 2.77
N GLN A 799 23.78 31.34 2.89
CA GLN A 799 23.22 30.28 2.06
C GLN A 799 23.17 30.70 0.58
N GLU A 800 22.84 31.95 0.28
CA GLU A 800 22.88 32.52 -1.07
C GLU A 800 24.28 32.47 -1.67
N LYS A 801 25.30 32.86 -0.89
CA LYS A 801 26.69 32.83 -1.34
C LYS A 801 27.14 31.41 -1.68
N LEU A 802 26.80 30.44 -0.83
CA LEU A 802 27.08 29.02 -1.07
C LEU A 802 26.33 28.48 -2.29
N HIS A 803 25.07 28.86 -2.47
CA HIS A 803 24.26 28.44 -3.61
C HIS A 803 24.83 28.98 -4.93
N HIS A 804 25.26 30.24 -4.96
CA HIS A 804 25.88 30.83 -6.14
C HIS A 804 27.20 30.15 -6.50
N GLN A 805 28.03 29.84 -5.49
CA GLN A 805 29.27 29.08 -5.68
C GLN A 805 29.01 27.67 -6.21
N LEU A 806 27.96 27.00 -5.72
CA LEU A 806 27.56 25.68 -6.18
C LEU A 806 27.12 25.70 -7.66
N LEU A 807 26.26 26.65 -8.05
CA LEU A 807 25.81 26.80 -9.43
C LEU A 807 27.00 27.06 -10.37
N GLN A 808 27.92 27.93 -9.96
CA GLN A 808 29.11 28.23 -10.75
C GLN A 808 30.03 27.00 -10.90
N ALA A 809 30.15 26.18 -9.86
CA ALA A 809 30.93 24.93 -9.92
C ALA A 809 30.27 23.90 -10.85
N GLN A 810 28.95 23.73 -10.78
CA GLN A 810 28.19 22.84 -11.66
C GLN A 810 28.30 23.25 -13.13
N GLN A 811 28.23 24.56 -13.42
CA GLN A 811 28.40 25.06 -14.78
C GLN A 811 29.79 24.75 -15.34
N ARG A 812 30.85 24.87 -14.53
CA ARG A 812 32.23 24.54 -14.94
C ARG A 812 32.43 23.03 -15.17
N GLU A 813 31.78 22.20 -14.37
CA GLU A 813 31.82 20.74 -14.54
C GLU A 813 31.20 20.32 -15.87
N ILE A 814 30.01 20.86 -16.20
CA ILE A 814 29.33 20.58 -17.47
C ILE A 814 30.19 21.03 -18.65
N THR A 815 30.76 22.24 -18.62
CA THR A 815 31.63 22.72 -19.71
C THR A 815 32.85 21.81 -19.88
N SER A 816 33.48 21.39 -18.78
CA SER A 816 34.64 20.48 -18.83
C SER A 816 34.29 19.11 -19.40
N ARG A 817 33.13 18.54 -19.04
CA ARG A 817 32.65 17.27 -19.62
C ARG A 817 32.41 17.39 -21.12
N THR A 818 31.75 18.46 -21.58
CA THR A 818 31.50 18.68 -23.02
C THR A 818 32.80 18.83 -23.82
N GLU A 819 33.83 19.47 -23.25
CA GLU A 819 35.14 19.60 -23.89
C GLU A 819 35.86 18.25 -23.96
N ALA A 820 35.81 17.45 -22.89
CA ALA A 820 36.41 16.11 -22.86
C ALA A 820 35.79 15.17 -23.91
N LEU A 821 34.49 15.27 -24.16
CA LEU A 821 33.81 14.49 -25.19
C LEU A 821 34.22 14.88 -26.60
N ARG A 822 34.32 16.18 -26.90
CA ARG A 822 34.84 16.63 -28.20
C ARG A 822 36.23 16.10 -28.47
N VAL A 823 37.10 16.09 -27.47
CA VAL A 823 38.47 15.55 -27.62
C VAL A 823 38.45 14.05 -27.90
N LYS A 824 37.57 13.28 -27.23
CA LYS A 824 37.41 11.85 -27.50
C LYS A 824 36.91 11.58 -28.92
N MET A 825 35.94 12.35 -29.42
CA MET A 825 35.43 12.18 -30.80
C MET A 825 36.53 12.38 -31.83
N ILE A 826 37.31 13.46 -31.70
CA ILE A 826 38.41 13.74 -32.62
C ILE A 826 39.42 12.58 -32.61
N ALA A 827 39.72 12.03 -31.44
CA ALA A 827 40.61 10.88 -31.32
C ALA A 827 40.04 9.59 -31.95
N GLU A 828 38.74 9.34 -31.83
CA GLU A 828 38.08 8.17 -32.46
C GLU A 828 38.01 8.30 -33.99
N GLU A 829 37.73 9.50 -34.50
CA GLU A 829 37.78 9.80 -35.94
C GLU A 829 39.20 9.60 -36.51
N GLU A 830 40.23 10.03 -35.77
CA GLU A 830 41.64 9.79 -36.14
C GLU A 830 41.98 8.28 -36.19
N VAL A 831 41.45 7.47 -35.27
CA VAL A 831 41.67 6.01 -35.25
C VAL A 831 41.03 5.34 -36.48
N LEU A 832 39.83 5.75 -36.87
CA LEU A 832 39.16 5.23 -38.07
C LEU A 832 39.96 5.56 -39.33
N PHE A 833 40.43 6.81 -39.46
CA PHE A 833 41.27 7.23 -40.58
C PHE A 833 42.57 6.40 -40.66
N LEU A 834 43.23 6.17 -39.53
CA LEU A 834 44.45 5.34 -39.48
C LEU A 834 44.19 3.87 -39.82
N GLN A 835 43.02 3.32 -39.48
CA GLN A 835 42.63 1.97 -39.87
C GLN A 835 42.39 1.85 -41.38
N GLU A 836 41.75 2.84 -42.00
CA GLU A 836 41.56 2.89 -43.45
C GLU A 836 42.90 2.94 -44.20
N GLU A 837 43.83 3.79 -43.76
CA GLU A 837 45.20 3.85 -44.34
C GLU A 837 45.93 2.51 -44.21
N LEU A 838 45.79 1.83 -43.08
CA LEU A 838 46.42 0.54 -42.82
C LEU A 838 45.86 -0.56 -43.74
N ASP A 839 44.55 -0.58 -43.98
CA ASP A 839 43.92 -1.54 -44.88
C ASP A 839 44.31 -1.30 -46.35
N VAL A 840 44.44 -0.04 -46.77
CA VAL A 840 45.00 0.30 -48.09
C VAL A 840 46.45 -0.20 -48.21
N ALA A 841 47.28 0.01 -47.20
CA ALA A 841 48.67 -0.47 -47.19
C ALA A 841 48.74 -2.02 -47.27
N ARG A 842 47.84 -2.73 -46.58
CA ARG A 842 47.74 -4.21 -46.66
C ARG A 842 47.32 -4.70 -48.05
N GLN A 843 46.39 -4.01 -48.71
CA GLN A 843 45.98 -4.34 -50.08
C GLN A 843 47.11 -4.15 -51.07
N VAL A 844 47.91 -3.08 -50.93
CA VAL A 844 49.09 -2.86 -51.76
C VAL A 844 50.13 -3.95 -51.52
N LEU A 845 50.40 -4.31 -50.27
CA LEU A 845 51.37 -5.37 -49.92
C LEU A 845 50.97 -6.73 -50.50
N THR A 846 49.70 -7.11 -50.42
CA THR A 846 49.19 -8.37 -51.00
C THR A 846 49.28 -8.38 -52.53
N ARG A 847 49.01 -7.26 -53.21
CA ARG A 847 49.24 -7.12 -54.66
C ARG A 847 50.72 -7.28 -55.00
N CYS A 848 51.62 -6.62 -54.29
CA CYS A 848 53.07 -6.76 -54.49
C CYS A 848 53.56 -8.19 -54.24
N GLN A 849 53.01 -8.89 -53.22
CA GLN A 849 53.31 -10.31 -52.97
C GLN A 849 52.82 -11.21 -54.11
N ALA A 850 51.62 -10.96 -54.65
CA ALA A 850 51.08 -11.70 -55.80
C ALA A 850 51.95 -11.51 -57.05
N GLU A 851 52.38 -10.27 -57.34
CA GLU A 851 53.30 -9.97 -58.44
C GLU A 851 54.68 -10.61 -58.25
N CYS A 852 55.24 -10.58 -57.05
CA CYS A 852 56.47 -11.29 -56.69
C CYS A 852 56.35 -12.81 -56.91
N SER A 853 55.20 -13.39 -56.58
CA SER A 853 54.94 -14.82 -56.79
C SER A 853 54.80 -15.17 -58.28
N SER A 854 54.16 -14.30 -59.07
CA SER A 854 53.98 -14.45 -60.52
C SER A 854 55.31 -14.34 -61.27
N THR A 855 56.16 -13.37 -60.92
CA THR A 855 57.51 -13.21 -61.48
C THR A 855 58.42 -14.39 -61.13
N LYS A 856 58.36 -14.93 -59.90
CA LYS A 856 59.01 -16.20 -59.53
C LYS A 856 58.52 -17.38 -60.37
N LYS A 857 57.22 -17.49 -60.64
CA LYS A 857 56.64 -18.54 -61.51
C LYS A 857 57.10 -18.39 -62.97
N LYS A 858 57.12 -17.18 -63.53
CA LYS A 858 57.63 -16.91 -64.89
C LYS A 858 59.11 -17.29 -65.04
N LYS A 859 59.96 -17.00 -64.04
CA LYS A 859 61.35 -17.48 -64.02
C LYS A 859 61.46 -19.01 -64.02
N LYS A 860 60.57 -19.74 -63.33
CA LYS A 860 60.53 -21.21 -63.36
C LYS A 860 60.06 -21.77 -64.71
N VAL A 861 59.07 -21.15 -65.35
CA VAL A 861 58.54 -21.58 -66.65
C VAL A 861 59.54 -21.35 -67.78
N LEU A 862 60.27 -20.23 -67.76
CA LEU A 862 61.38 -19.98 -68.71
C LEU A 862 62.50 -21.01 -68.56
N HIS A 863 62.77 -21.50 -67.35
CA HIS A 863 63.71 -22.62 -67.15
C HIS A 863 63.18 -23.96 -67.67
N SER A 864 61.87 -24.22 -67.66
CA SER A 864 61.28 -25.49 -68.11
C SER A 864 60.97 -25.54 -69.62
N THR A 865 60.69 -24.40 -70.26
CA THR A 865 60.43 -24.33 -71.72
C THR A 865 61.69 -24.38 -72.58
N ALA A 866 62.88 -24.24 -71.97
CA ALA A 866 64.14 -24.55 -72.63
C ALA A 866 64.41 -26.06 -72.79
N ALA A 867 63.57 -26.96 -72.23
CA ALA A 867 63.87 -28.39 -72.11
C ALA A 867 63.13 -29.34 -73.11
N THR A 868 62.25 -28.85 -73.98
CA THR A 868 61.48 -29.72 -74.91
C THR A 868 61.26 -29.10 -76.29
N HIS A 869 62.33 -29.08 -77.10
CA HIS A 869 62.31 -29.16 -78.57
C HIS A 869 63.74 -29.51 -79.06
N PRO A 870 63.96 -30.63 -79.80
CA PRO A 870 65.22 -30.88 -80.51
C PRO A 870 65.05 -30.66 -82.02
N CYS A 871 65.75 -29.67 -82.56
CA CYS A 871 66.26 -29.61 -83.94
C CYS A 871 67.32 -28.49 -84.01
N CYS A 872 68.61 -28.88 -84.09
CA CYS A 872 69.77 -28.02 -84.33
C CYS A 872 69.81 -27.53 -85.80
N PRO A 873 70.63 -26.51 -86.16
CA PRO A 873 72.06 -26.79 -86.38
C PRO A 873 73.03 -25.73 -85.81
N ASN A 874 74.08 -26.27 -85.18
CA ASN A 874 75.48 -25.82 -85.23
C ASN A 874 75.79 -24.43 -85.80
N ILE A 875 76.39 -23.57 -84.97
CA ILE A 875 77.65 -22.89 -85.30
C ILE A 875 78.64 -23.09 -84.16
N LYS A 876 79.87 -23.42 -84.55
CA LYS A 876 81.03 -23.89 -83.77
C LYS A 876 81.78 -22.77 -83.03
N LEU A 877 82.33 -23.15 -81.87
CA LEU A 877 83.64 -22.82 -81.26
C LEU A 877 84.23 -21.40 -81.40
N VAL A 878 84.39 -20.67 -80.27
CA VAL A 878 85.62 -20.45 -79.48
C VAL A 878 85.22 -20.10 -78.05
#